data_AF-U2U0P1-F1
#
_entry.id   AF-U2U0P1-F1
#
_cell.length_a   1.000
_cell.length_b   1.000
_cell.length_c   1.000
_cell.angle_alpha   90.00
_cell.angle_beta   90.00
_cell.angle_gamma   90.00
#
_symmetry.space_group_name_H-M   'P 1'
#
loop_
_entity.id
_entity.type
_entity.pdbx_description
1 polymer ?
#
loop_
_entity_poly.entity_id
_entity_poly.type
_entity_poly.pdbx_seq_one_letter_code
_entity_poly.pdbx_strand_id
1 'polypeptide(L)'
;MDASTVKNTAEFAAEQAHLSEIYAQLISLRDELSEEIETNHHGARQDLITLSEEVRLNFGSADETMETLAAIETLNSVIDTYNNYHDISVDKLARILLLLEQPYFAKVTLRMRPGRPPRDVYIGTTGVTDKEANPLVVDWRSPIAETYYNQEMGKTSYMVGDRVRTVELLLRRQFDLVRDTLHSYFDTNVAIEDALLLNALRRQHSEKLRAITATIQREQNTIIRHKDVPVLLVSGIAGSGKTSVMLQRIAFLLYRQRDNLDASHVWLFTPSPVFGRYIDTVLPQLGEANPQTNTWQEFLARLGLDQRGDGAEGNASQLDALEQALATLEFEPQDFRGISLAGESILKPSQVASAWNSFAKFSAGPRRTALSTDKMHEAIERKFGRMSREERWQEELIGLDIDEQVEIFGHRIDPDSEEETIALTREFIATRFAAAHAAVDALEWLRLDRIGTRVLGTKSLSGAEHLWLRLLITGHGAEDARYVVIDEVQDYSTVQLRVLARYFRGAHFLLLGDPHQATREHSASWNEIREIFGGATAIKEARLLTSYRSSPEVTALFASLLSEKEQAQLTSVQESGIEPIIQACSNDNYLDTLHAAAKNAAQKGGLTAIICADRQRAHWLARQLGSDVKLLSRDEALPAKGVIVMDLKLAKGLEFDRVIIPDAQMDVYPDTPIARRRLYTAISRATHVVEIYSQDKMSPLLQRT
;
A
#
# COMPACT_ATOMS: atom_id res chain seq x y z
N MET A 1 27.78 17.21 -23.64
CA MET A 1 28.41 18.56 -23.54
C MET A 1 28.89 18.73 -22.11
N ASP A 2 30.03 19.37 -21.90
CA ASP A 2 30.65 19.52 -20.57
C ASP A 2 29.79 20.44 -19.68
N ALA A 3 29.60 20.13 -18.40
CA ALA A 3 28.66 20.85 -17.52
C ALA A 3 29.02 22.34 -17.32
N SER A 4 30.27 22.69 -17.60
CA SER A 4 30.80 24.06 -17.58
C SER A 4 30.35 24.93 -18.76
N THR A 5 29.96 24.33 -19.90
CA THR A 5 29.57 25.06 -21.12
C THR A 5 28.10 25.46 -21.13
N VAL A 6 27.23 24.76 -20.37
CA VAL A 6 25.77 25.03 -20.31
C VAL A 6 25.45 26.25 -19.42
N LYS A 7 26.25 26.52 -18.38
CA LYS A 7 26.00 27.64 -17.44
C LYS A 7 26.16 29.05 -18.03
N ASN A 8 26.74 29.17 -19.24
CA ASN A 8 27.05 30.46 -19.87
C ASN A 8 26.12 30.81 -21.04
N THR A 9 24.99 30.12 -21.22
CA THR A 9 24.01 30.44 -22.27
C THR A 9 22.99 31.48 -21.80
N ALA A 10 22.50 32.31 -22.73
CA ALA A 10 21.41 33.25 -22.45
C ALA A 10 20.13 32.54 -21.99
N GLU A 11 19.93 31.30 -22.46
CA GLU A 11 18.83 30.43 -22.05
C GLU A 11 18.94 30.02 -20.58
N PHE A 12 20.13 29.61 -20.11
CA PHE A 12 20.34 29.28 -18.70
C PHE A 12 20.01 30.47 -17.79
N ALA A 13 20.46 31.68 -18.16
CA ALA A 13 20.18 32.90 -17.40
C ALA A 13 18.68 33.23 -17.37
N ALA A 14 17.97 33.03 -18.49
CA ALA A 14 16.51 33.24 -18.56
C ALA A 14 15.75 32.24 -17.67
N GLU A 15 16.11 30.96 -17.71
CA GLU A 15 15.49 29.91 -16.87
C GLU A 15 15.80 30.13 -15.38
N GLN A 16 17.02 30.55 -15.03
CA GLN A 16 17.38 30.92 -13.65
C GLN A 16 16.60 32.15 -13.16
N ALA A 17 16.41 33.17 -14.01
CA ALA A 17 15.61 34.33 -13.65
C ALA A 17 14.14 33.96 -13.40
N HIS A 18 13.57 33.12 -14.26
CA HIS A 18 12.20 32.61 -14.07
C HIS A 18 12.07 31.77 -12.81
N LEU A 19 13.01 30.85 -12.54
CA LEU A 19 13.05 30.06 -11.31
C LEU A 19 13.05 30.97 -10.07
N SER A 20 13.87 32.02 -10.09
CA SER A 20 13.98 32.97 -8.98
C SER A 20 12.66 33.72 -8.74
N GLU A 21 11.95 34.10 -9.80
CA GLU A 21 10.64 34.75 -9.72
C GLU A 21 9.58 33.81 -9.13
N ILE A 22 9.47 32.59 -9.66
CA ILE A 22 8.52 31.58 -9.15
C ILE A 22 8.84 31.25 -7.69
N TYR A 23 10.11 31.10 -7.33
CA TYR A 23 10.52 30.82 -5.97
C TYR A 23 10.13 31.94 -4.99
N ALA A 24 10.31 33.20 -5.38
CA ALA A 24 9.88 34.35 -4.59
C ALA A 24 8.36 34.38 -4.40
N GLN A 25 7.59 34.05 -5.43
CA GLN A 25 6.13 33.95 -5.34
C GLN A 25 5.70 32.81 -4.40
N LEU A 26 6.35 31.64 -4.47
CA LEU A 26 6.10 30.52 -3.56
C LEU A 26 6.39 30.88 -2.10
N ILE A 27 7.48 31.61 -1.83
CA ILE A 27 7.79 32.14 -0.49
C ILE A 27 6.67 33.07 -0.01
N SER A 28 6.26 34.04 -0.84
CA SER A 28 5.18 34.97 -0.49
C SER A 28 3.88 34.24 -0.18
N LEU A 29 3.52 33.23 -0.99
CA LEU A 29 2.32 32.42 -0.76
C LEU A 29 2.42 31.57 0.51
N ARG A 30 3.59 31.02 0.82
CA ARG A 30 3.82 30.30 2.08
C ARG A 30 3.59 31.21 3.27
N ASP A 31 4.24 32.38 3.27
CA ASP A 31 4.23 33.30 4.41
C ASP A 31 2.81 33.85 4.65
N GLU A 32 2.11 34.26 3.59
CA GLU A 32 0.71 34.70 3.67
C GLU A 32 -0.21 33.61 4.21
N LEU A 33 -0.06 32.37 3.72
CA LEU A 33 -0.91 31.26 4.13
C LEU A 33 -0.61 30.78 5.56
N SER A 34 0.65 30.82 5.99
CA SER A 34 1.03 30.53 7.38
C SER A 34 0.42 31.56 8.35
N GLU A 35 0.47 32.85 8.02
CA GLU A 35 -0.14 33.92 8.81
C GLU A 35 -1.69 33.78 8.86
N GLU A 36 -2.31 33.44 7.73
CA GLU A 36 -3.75 33.17 7.63
C GLU A 36 -4.17 31.98 8.51
N ILE A 37 -3.42 30.88 8.50
CA ILE A 37 -3.69 29.70 9.35
C ILE A 37 -3.60 30.06 10.84
N GLU A 38 -2.56 30.78 11.26
CA GLU A 38 -2.38 31.19 12.66
C GLU A 38 -3.53 32.11 13.11
N THR A 39 -3.86 33.13 12.31
CA THR A 39 -4.90 34.10 12.62
C THR A 39 -6.28 33.45 12.70
N ASN A 40 -6.63 32.62 11.73
CA ASN A 40 -7.92 31.93 11.69
C ASN A 40 -8.06 30.90 12.81
N HIS A 41 -6.98 30.19 13.17
CA HIS A 41 -7.00 29.26 14.30
C HIS A 41 -7.24 29.99 15.63
N HIS A 42 -6.63 31.16 15.82
CA HIS A 42 -6.89 32.00 17.00
C HIS A 42 -8.33 32.52 17.05
N GLY A 43 -8.86 33.01 15.92
CA GLY A 43 -10.25 33.46 15.81
C GLY A 43 -11.26 32.34 16.08
N ALA A 44 -11.11 31.19 15.42
CA ALA A 44 -11.98 30.03 15.59
C ALA A 44 -12.04 29.57 17.06
N ARG A 45 -10.90 29.54 17.76
CA ARG A 45 -10.87 29.18 19.18
C ARG A 45 -11.68 30.15 20.03
N GLN A 46 -11.62 31.45 19.75
CA GLN A 46 -12.36 32.46 20.49
C GLN A 46 -13.86 32.40 20.22
N ASP A 47 -14.25 32.16 18.97
CA ASP A 47 -15.65 31.97 18.57
C ASP A 47 -16.25 30.72 19.23
N LEU A 48 -15.51 29.61 19.25
CA LEU A 48 -15.96 28.37 19.90
C LEU A 48 -16.15 28.52 21.41
N ILE A 49 -15.27 29.25 22.10
CA ILE A 49 -15.47 29.57 23.52
C ILE A 49 -16.76 30.37 23.70
N THR A 50 -16.94 31.44 22.93
CA THR A 50 -18.12 32.31 23.02
C THR A 50 -19.41 31.53 22.77
N LEU A 51 -19.46 30.71 21.71
CA LEU A 51 -20.61 29.86 21.39
C LEU A 51 -20.87 28.83 22.49
N SER A 52 -19.82 28.21 23.05
CA SER A 52 -19.98 27.22 24.12
C SER A 52 -20.54 27.82 25.41
N GLU A 53 -20.26 29.10 25.69
CA GLU A 53 -20.80 29.81 26.85
C GLU A 53 -22.29 30.21 26.66
N GLU A 54 -22.74 30.35 25.41
CA GLU A 54 -24.14 30.69 25.08
C GLU A 54 -25.07 29.47 25.09
N VAL A 55 -24.54 28.25 24.91
CA VAL A 55 -25.33 27.01 24.92
C VAL A 55 -25.70 26.61 26.36
N ARG A 56 -26.98 26.77 26.72
CA ARG A 56 -27.51 26.24 27.97
C ARG A 56 -28.00 24.81 27.78
N LEU A 57 -27.32 23.86 28.42
CA LEU A 57 -27.72 22.46 28.43
C LEU A 57 -28.93 22.28 29.36
N ASN A 58 -30.11 21.96 28.81
CA ASN A 58 -31.32 21.70 29.59
C ASN A 58 -32.08 20.48 29.05
N PHE A 59 -32.24 19.45 29.88
CA PHE A 59 -32.84 18.16 29.51
C PHE A 59 -34.11 17.84 30.31
N GLY A 60 -34.74 18.85 30.92
CA GLY A 60 -35.89 18.66 31.82
C GLY A 60 -37.19 18.25 31.14
N SER A 61 -37.39 18.63 29.87
CA SER A 61 -38.56 18.27 29.07
C SER A 61 -38.18 17.91 27.64
N ALA A 62 -39.01 17.15 26.94
CA ALA A 62 -38.73 16.71 25.57
C ALA A 62 -38.46 17.88 24.61
N ASP A 63 -39.15 19.02 24.79
CA ASP A 63 -38.94 20.23 24.00
C ASP A 63 -37.57 20.88 24.30
N GLU A 64 -37.20 21.01 25.58
CA GLU A 64 -35.89 21.57 25.99
C GLU A 64 -34.72 20.66 25.58
N THR A 65 -34.94 19.34 25.63
CA THR A 65 -33.97 18.34 25.16
C THR A 65 -33.72 18.51 23.66
N MET A 66 -34.79 18.74 22.89
CA MET A 66 -34.70 18.98 21.44
C MET A 66 -33.99 20.29 21.10
N GLU A 67 -34.26 21.36 21.86
CA GLU A 67 -33.52 22.64 21.72
C GLU A 67 -32.04 22.48 22.04
N THR A 68 -31.70 21.75 23.11
CA THR A 68 -30.31 21.47 23.50
C THR A 68 -29.58 20.66 22.43
N LEU A 69 -30.22 19.61 21.88
CA LEU A 69 -29.66 18.81 20.80
C LEU A 69 -29.46 19.65 19.52
N ALA A 70 -30.40 20.54 19.19
CA ALA A 70 -30.26 21.44 18.06
C ALA A 70 -29.09 22.43 18.26
N ALA A 71 -28.90 22.96 19.46
CA ALA A 71 -27.77 23.83 19.78
C ALA A 71 -26.42 23.11 19.67
N ILE A 72 -26.33 21.87 20.16
CA ILE A 72 -25.13 21.02 20.01
C ILE A 72 -24.84 20.75 18.53
N GLU A 73 -25.86 20.42 17.74
CA GLU A 73 -25.69 20.18 16.31
C GLU A 73 -25.20 21.42 15.57
N THR A 74 -25.70 22.61 15.93
CA THR A 74 -25.20 23.87 15.35
C THR A 74 -23.74 24.13 15.72
N LEU A 75 -23.33 23.83 16.96
CA LEU A 75 -21.95 23.97 17.40
C LEU A 75 -21.03 23.00 16.65
N ASN A 76 -21.43 21.74 16.51
CA ASN A 76 -20.70 20.74 15.73
C ASN A 76 -20.55 21.17 14.27
N SER A 77 -21.61 21.68 13.65
CA SER A 77 -21.55 22.18 12.27
C SER A 77 -20.57 23.36 12.09
N VAL A 78 -20.47 24.25 13.09
CA VAL A 78 -19.48 25.34 13.09
C VAL A 78 -18.06 24.79 13.26
N ILE A 79 -17.85 23.84 14.18
CA ILE A 79 -16.56 23.16 14.39
C ILE A 79 -16.12 22.49 13.09
N ASP A 80 -17.01 21.74 12.43
CA ASP A 80 -16.72 21.05 11.18
C ASP A 80 -16.33 22.03 10.08
N THR A 81 -17.00 23.19 10.02
CA THR A 81 -16.67 24.24 9.05
C THR A 81 -15.26 24.79 9.29
N TYR A 82 -14.89 25.06 10.54
CA TYR A 82 -13.55 25.54 10.89
C TYR A 82 -12.47 24.49 10.61
N ASN A 83 -12.72 23.23 10.98
CA ASN A 83 -11.80 22.12 10.70
C ASN A 83 -11.58 21.96 9.19
N ASN A 84 -12.65 21.94 8.39
CA ASN A 84 -12.55 21.84 6.94
C ASN A 84 -11.71 22.96 6.32
N TYR A 85 -11.93 24.21 6.75
CA TYR A 85 -11.16 25.34 6.24
C TYR A 85 -9.69 25.29 6.68
N HIS A 86 -9.43 24.87 7.92
CA HIS A 86 -8.09 24.65 8.43
C HIS A 86 -7.36 23.58 7.61
N ASP A 87 -7.99 22.43 7.39
CA ASP A 87 -7.42 21.31 6.65
C ASP A 87 -7.09 21.69 5.20
N ILE A 88 -7.99 22.40 4.50
CA ILE A 88 -7.72 22.91 3.14
C ILE A 88 -6.49 23.83 3.11
N SER A 89 -6.36 24.69 4.11
CA SER A 89 -5.25 25.66 4.20
C SER A 89 -3.93 24.96 4.51
N VAL A 90 -3.94 24.00 5.44
CA VAL A 90 -2.79 23.15 5.79
C VAL A 90 -2.34 22.33 4.57
N ASP A 91 -3.27 21.73 3.83
CA ASP A 91 -2.97 20.99 2.60
C ASP A 91 -2.34 21.86 1.53
N LYS A 92 -2.88 23.08 1.34
CA LYS A 92 -2.32 24.04 0.39
C LYS A 92 -0.90 24.47 0.80
N LEU A 93 -0.66 24.67 2.10
CA LEU A 93 0.67 24.98 2.63
C LEU A 93 1.64 23.82 2.41
N ALA A 94 1.23 22.58 2.70
CA ALA A 94 2.04 21.39 2.48
C ALA A 94 2.48 21.26 1.01
N ARG A 95 1.57 21.53 0.06
CA ARG A 95 1.88 21.56 -1.39
C ARG A 95 2.92 22.63 -1.72
N ILE A 96 2.78 23.84 -1.18
CA ILE A 96 3.76 24.93 -1.39
C ILE A 96 5.13 24.55 -0.82
N LEU A 97 5.18 23.94 0.37
CA LEU A 97 6.43 23.48 0.99
C LEU A 97 7.13 22.42 0.13
N LEU A 98 6.38 21.51 -0.50
CA LEU A 98 6.95 20.56 -1.47
C LEU A 98 7.56 21.28 -2.68
N LEU A 99 6.87 22.28 -3.23
CA LEU A 99 7.38 23.08 -4.35
C LEU A 99 8.58 23.95 -3.94
N LEU A 100 8.71 24.39 -2.69
CA LEU A 100 9.87 25.14 -2.23
C LEU A 100 11.16 24.32 -2.18
N GLU A 101 11.09 22.99 -2.14
CA GLU A 101 12.28 22.14 -2.28
C GLU A 101 12.67 21.97 -3.76
N GLN A 102 11.68 21.86 -4.66
CA GLN A 102 11.86 21.77 -6.10
C GLN A 102 10.63 22.34 -6.84
N PRO A 103 10.65 23.62 -7.29
CA PRO A 103 9.47 24.29 -7.83
C PRO A 103 8.84 23.60 -9.05
N TYR A 104 9.69 23.06 -9.92
CA TYR A 104 9.28 22.26 -11.07
C TYR A 104 10.46 21.39 -11.50
N PHE A 105 10.18 20.29 -12.18
CA PHE A 105 11.22 19.42 -12.74
C PHE A 105 11.24 19.42 -14.27
N ALA A 106 10.18 19.94 -14.91
CA ALA A 106 10.08 19.96 -16.37
C ALA A 106 9.33 21.20 -16.88
N LYS A 107 9.56 21.49 -18.16
CA LYS A 107 8.82 22.48 -18.95
C LYS A 107 8.46 21.90 -20.31
N VAL A 108 7.25 22.18 -20.77
CA VAL A 108 6.84 21.95 -22.15
C VAL A 108 6.36 23.26 -22.78
N THR A 109 6.79 23.51 -24.02
CA THR A 109 6.26 24.64 -24.82
C THR A 109 5.22 24.10 -25.78
N LEU A 110 3.97 24.53 -25.60
CA LEU A 110 2.81 24.02 -26.32
C LEU A 110 2.20 25.10 -27.21
N ARG A 111 1.96 24.76 -28.48
CA ARG A 111 1.07 25.52 -29.36
C ARG A 111 -0.32 24.89 -29.31
N MET A 112 -1.23 25.58 -28.61
CA MET A 112 -2.61 25.10 -28.39
C MET A 112 -3.46 25.12 -29.66
N ARG A 113 -3.25 26.10 -30.55
CA ARG A 113 -3.97 26.25 -31.82
C ARG A 113 -3.06 26.90 -32.87
N PRO A 114 -3.25 26.60 -34.17
CA PRO A 114 -2.59 27.34 -35.24
C PRO A 114 -2.87 28.85 -35.13
N GLY A 115 -1.84 29.68 -35.33
CA GLY A 115 -1.96 31.14 -35.31
C GLY A 115 -1.97 31.80 -33.92
N ARG A 116 -1.87 31.03 -32.83
CA ARG A 116 -1.64 31.58 -31.48
C ARG A 116 -0.18 31.41 -31.03
N PRO A 117 0.36 32.34 -30.21
CA PRO A 117 1.70 32.19 -29.67
C PRO A 117 1.77 30.92 -28.81
N PRO A 118 2.91 30.19 -28.85
CA PRO A 118 3.16 29.08 -27.93
C PRO A 118 3.16 29.56 -26.48
N ARG A 119 2.89 28.63 -25.55
CA ARG A 119 2.92 28.89 -24.12
C ARG A 119 3.78 27.86 -23.42
N ASP A 120 4.54 28.30 -22.44
CA ASP A 120 5.29 27.44 -21.55
C ASP A 120 4.38 26.92 -20.44
N VAL A 121 4.55 25.64 -20.12
CA VAL A 121 3.88 24.96 -19.02
C VAL A 121 4.95 24.30 -18.17
N TYR A 122 5.15 24.82 -16.96
CA TYR A 122 6.08 24.25 -15.98
C TYR A 122 5.35 23.17 -15.18
N ILE A 123 6.01 22.02 -15.01
CA ILE A 123 5.42 20.83 -14.40
C ILE A 123 6.19 20.50 -13.12
N GLY A 124 5.46 20.41 -12.01
CA GLY A 124 5.98 20.12 -10.69
C GLY A 124 5.34 18.88 -10.06
N THR A 125 5.82 18.52 -8.87
CA THR A 125 5.27 17.42 -8.05
C THR A 125 3.84 17.69 -7.60
N THR A 126 3.51 18.97 -7.35
CA THR A 126 2.16 19.45 -7.11
C THR A 126 1.88 20.68 -8.00
N GLY A 127 0.65 21.15 -8.01
CA GLY A 127 0.27 22.37 -8.73
C GLY A 127 -0.05 23.53 -7.78
N VAL A 128 0.27 24.75 -8.23
CA VAL A 128 -0.11 25.99 -7.53
C VAL A 128 -0.47 27.08 -8.54
N THR A 129 -1.40 27.94 -8.16
CA THR A 129 -1.81 29.10 -8.93
C THR A 129 -1.43 30.39 -8.21
N ASP A 130 -1.29 31.47 -8.96
CA ASP A 130 -1.18 32.82 -8.39
C ASP A 130 -2.52 33.31 -7.83
N LYS A 131 -2.53 34.57 -7.34
CA LYS A 131 -3.72 35.24 -6.79
C LYS A 131 -4.83 35.47 -7.83
N GLU A 132 -4.49 35.47 -9.10
CA GLU A 132 -5.42 35.64 -10.24
C GLU A 132 -5.91 34.29 -10.79
N ALA A 133 -5.57 33.18 -10.13
CA ALA A 133 -5.83 31.82 -10.54
C ALA A 133 -5.13 31.38 -11.84
N ASN A 134 -4.05 32.08 -12.25
CA ASN A 134 -3.18 31.60 -13.31
C ASN A 134 -2.26 30.49 -12.77
N PRO A 135 -2.05 29.40 -13.51
CA PRO A 135 -1.16 28.32 -13.08
C PRO A 135 0.30 28.78 -13.14
N LEU A 136 0.95 28.81 -11.98
CA LEU A 136 2.39 29.03 -11.87
C LEU A 136 3.15 27.73 -12.14
N VAL A 137 2.72 26.66 -11.46
CA VAL A 137 3.23 25.31 -11.63
C VAL A 137 2.05 24.39 -11.84
N VAL A 138 2.12 23.56 -12.88
CA VAL A 138 1.11 22.55 -13.17
C VAL A 138 1.49 21.24 -12.52
N ASP A 139 0.53 20.64 -11.83
CA ASP A 139 0.67 19.32 -11.24
C ASP A 139 0.95 18.26 -12.33
N TRP A 140 1.94 17.39 -12.11
CA TRP A 140 2.25 16.31 -13.04
C TRP A 140 1.05 15.39 -13.35
N ARG A 141 0.06 15.30 -12.46
CA ARG A 141 -1.16 14.48 -12.65
C ARG A 141 -2.19 15.16 -13.55
N SER A 142 -2.05 16.46 -13.79
CA SER A 142 -2.91 17.22 -14.69
C SER A 142 -2.95 16.59 -16.10
N PRO A 143 -4.10 16.59 -16.79
CA PRO A 143 -4.19 16.08 -18.15
C PRO A 143 -3.19 16.72 -19.12
N ILE A 144 -2.93 18.03 -19.00
CA ILE A 144 -1.99 18.71 -19.91
C ILE A 144 -0.55 18.20 -19.75
N ALA A 145 -0.17 17.72 -18.57
CA ALA A 145 1.15 17.14 -18.31
C ALA A 145 1.37 15.81 -19.06
N GLU A 146 0.31 15.17 -19.56
CA GLU A 146 0.42 14.00 -20.45
C GLU A 146 1.25 14.30 -21.70
N THR A 147 1.26 15.56 -22.17
CA THR A 147 2.10 16.00 -23.30
C THR A 147 3.59 15.85 -23.05
N TYR A 148 4.05 15.92 -21.79
CA TYR A 148 5.43 15.65 -21.41
C TYR A 148 5.74 14.14 -21.47
N TYR A 149 4.81 13.30 -20.98
CA TYR A 149 4.98 11.85 -20.83
C TYR A 149 4.64 11.01 -22.07
N ASN A 150 3.93 11.56 -23.06
CA ASN A 150 3.64 10.85 -24.32
C ASN A 150 4.90 10.67 -25.20
N GLN A 151 5.96 11.44 -24.92
CA GLN A 151 7.30 11.29 -25.51
C GLN A 151 7.37 11.46 -27.04
N GLU A 152 6.36 12.09 -27.65
CA GLU A 152 6.33 12.43 -29.08
C GLU A 152 6.41 13.95 -29.27
N MET A 153 7.45 14.44 -29.97
CA MET A 153 7.54 15.84 -30.40
C MET A 153 6.56 16.14 -31.53
N GLY A 154 6.12 17.39 -31.66
CA GLY A 154 5.16 17.81 -32.69
C GLY A 154 3.71 17.59 -32.27
N LYS A 155 2.84 17.15 -33.19
CA LYS A 155 1.40 17.03 -32.91
C LYS A 155 1.13 15.92 -31.91
N THR A 156 0.52 16.27 -30.79
CA THR A 156 0.13 15.34 -29.73
C THR A 156 -1.27 15.68 -29.20
N SER A 157 -1.78 14.88 -28.27
CA SER A 157 -3.07 15.14 -27.64
C SER A 157 -3.13 14.64 -26.22
N TYR A 158 -4.03 15.23 -25.42
CA TYR A 158 -4.37 14.78 -24.07
C TYR A 158 -5.89 14.85 -23.86
N MET A 159 -6.41 14.13 -22.86
CA MET A 159 -7.86 14.07 -22.59
C MET A 159 -8.28 14.91 -21.38
N VAL A 160 -9.24 15.82 -21.57
CA VAL A 160 -9.87 16.57 -20.48
C VAL A 160 -11.33 16.15 -20.38
N GLY A 161 -11.69 15.43 -19.30
CA GLY A 161 -12.94 14.68 -19.26
C GLY A 161 -12.99 13.70 -20.44
N ASP A 162 -14.07 13.75 -21.22
CA ASP A 162 -14.24 12.92 -22.43
C ASP A 162 -13.84 13.62 -23.73
N ARG A 163 -13.12 14.76 -23.64
CA ARG A 163 -12.74 15.57 -24.82
C ARG A 163 -11.25 15.48 -25.07
N VAL A 164 -10.89 15.02 -26.26
CA VAL A 164 -9.51 15.05 -26.76
C VAL A 164 -9.12 16.49 -27.12
N ARG A 165 -7.99 16.95 -26.60
CA ARG A 165 -7.37 18.22 -26.94
C ARG A 165 -6.11 17.97 -27.75
N THR A 166 -6.12 18.35 -29.03
CA THR A 166 -4.93 18.30 -29.89
C THR A 166 -4.10 19.56 -29.70
N VAL A 167 -2.80 19.38 -29.51
CA VAL A 167 -1.80 20.44 -29.34
C VAL A 167 -0.53 20.08 -30.09
N GLU A 168 0.40 21.01 -30.19
CA GLU A 168 1.71 20.77 -30.77
C GLU A 168 2.81 21.08 -29.75
N LEU A 169 3.61 20.07 -29.43
CA LEU A 169 4.76 20.13 -28.54
C LEU A 169 5.98 20.65 -29.32
N LEU A 170 6.45 21.83 -28.95
CA LEU A 170 7.56 22.53 -29.61
C LEU A 170 8.87 22.37 -28.85
N LEU A 171 8.80 22.29 -27.52
CA LEU A 171 9.96 22.10 -26.65
C LEU A 171 9.56 21.19 -25.51
N ARG A 172 10.48 20.32 -25.13
CA ARG A 172 10.42 19.54 -23.91
C ARG A 172 11.77 19.64 -23.21
N ARG A 173 11.74 20.21 -22.01
CA ARG A 173 12.90 20.52 -21.19
C ARG A 173 12.74 19.88 -19.82
N GLN A 174 13.80 19.25 -19.34
CA GLN A 174 13.91 18.75 -17.98
C GLN A 174 14.95 19.58 -17.22
N PHE A 175 14.70 19.81 -15.94
CA PHE A 175 15.58 20.59 -15.07
C PHE A 175 16.18 19.73 -13.97
N ASP A 176 17.42 20.04 -13.64
CA ASP A 176 18.06 19.69 -12.39
C ASP A 176 18.25 20.99 -11.60
N LEU A 177 17.45 21.14 -10.55
CA LEU A 177 17.41 22.33 -9.72
C LEU A 177 17.12 21.93 -8.27
N VAL A 178 17.59 22.76 -7.35
CA VAL A 178 17.32 22.65 -5.93
C VAL A 178 16.93 24.04 -5.43
N ARG A 179 15.72 24.14 -4.85
CA ARG A 179 15.16 25.41 -4.37
C ARG A 179 15.15 26.48 -5.47
N ASP A 180 15.89 27.57 -5.29
CA ASP A 180 16.02 28.70 -6.19
C ASP A 180 17.21 28.57 -7.16
N THR A 181 17.97 27.47 -7.11
CA THR A 181 19.21 27.33 -7.86
C THR A 181 19.08 26.30 -8.98
N LEU A 182 19.24 26.74 -10.21
CA LEU A 182 19.34 25.88 -11.38
C LEU A 182 20.76 25.28 -11.46
N HIS A 183 20.88 23.96 -11.50
CA HIS A 183 22.15 23.28 -11.69
C HIS A 183 22.40 22.98 -13.18
N SER A 184 21.41 22.40 -13.86
CA SER A 184 21.46 22.11 -15.29
C SER A 184 20.05 21.93 -15.89
N TYR A 185 19.97 21.95 -17.23
CA TYR A 185 18.75 21.60 -17.96
C TYR A 185 19.08 20.77 -19.20
N PHE A 186 18.09 20.03 -19.69
CA PHE A 186 18.23 19.13 -20.83
C PHE A 186 17.00 19.19 -21.72
N ASP A 187 17.21 19.39 -23.02
CA ASP A 187 16.15 19.33 -24.02
C ASP A 187 16.14 17.95 -24.67
N THR A 188 14.98 17.32 -24.76
CA THR A 188 14.88 15.94 -25.25
C THR A 188 13.89 15.83 -26.42
N ASN A 189 14.37 15.35 -27.57
CA ASN A 189 13.57 15.17 -28.79
C ASN A 189 12.94 13.78 -28.93
N VAL A 190 13.49 12.75 -28.27
CA VAL A 190 12.96 11.38 -28.20
C VAL A 190 12.79 11.02 -26.71
N ALA A 191 12.02 9.99 -26.39
CA ALA A 191 11.90 9.42 -25.06
C ALA A 191 13.19 9.50 -24.22
N ILE A 192 13.04 9.60 -22.90
CA ILE A 192 14.10 9.58 -21.90
C ILE A 192 14.76 8.18 -21.94
N GLU A 193 15.50 7.90 -23.01
CA GLU A 193 16.35 6.71 -23.24
C GLU A 193 17.82 7.06 -23.03
N ASP A 194 18.14 8.33 -22.73
CA ASP A 194 19.51 8.75 -22.47
C ASP A 194 19.96 8.21 -21.10
N ALA A 195 20.63 7.06 -21.13
CA ALA A 195 21.31 6.49 -19.97
C ALA A 195 22.28 7.52 -19.33
N LEU A 196 22.85 8.42 -20.14
CA LEU A 196 23.67 9.55 -19.70
C LEU A 196 22.90 10.59 -18.87
N LEU A 197 21.63 10.88 -19.21
CA LEU A 197 20.75 11.78 -18.48
C LEU A 197 20.37 11.17 -17.12
N LEU A 198 19.96 9.89 -17.12
CA LEU A 198 19.64 9.15 -15.89
C LEU A 198 20.86 9.05 -14.96
N ASN A 199 22.06 8.88 -15.52
CA ASN A 199 23.31 8.80 -14.75
C ASN A 199 23.78 10.17 -14.21
N ALA A 200 23.60 11.25 -14.97
CA ALA A 200 23.89 12.61 -14.49
C ALA A 200 22.98 12.99 -13.32
N LEU A 201 21.68 12.68 -13.41
CA LEU A 201 20.70 12.92 -12.35
C LEU A 201 20.94 12.05 -11.10
N ARG A 202 21.39 10.79 -11.27
CA ARG A 202 21.69 9.88 -10.13
C ARG A 202 23.00 10.19 -9.41
N ARG A 203 24.00 10.78 -10.08
CA ARG A 203 25.34 11.04 -9.50
C ARG A 203 25.37 12.19 -8.49
N GLN A 204 24.44 13.14 -8.54
CA GLN A 204 24.44 14.33 -7.65
C GLN A 204 23.40 14.27 -6.52
N HIS A 205 22.33 13.47 -6.66
CA HIS A 205 21.29 13.37 -5.65
C HIS A 205 21.47 12.11 -4.79
N SER A 206 21.97 12.27 -3.56
CA SER A 206 22.00 11.18 -2.56
C SER A 206 20.60 10.75 -2.12
N GLU A 207 19.56 11.51 -2.47
CA GLU A 207 18.17 11.20 -2.16
C GLU A 207 17.50 10.53 -3.37
N LYS A 208 17.47 9.19 -3.33
CA LYS A 208 16.87 8.29 -4.35
C LYS A 208 15.40 8.56 -4.73
N LEU A 209 14.73 9.53 -4.09
CA LEU A 209 13.28 9.70 -4.12
C LEU A 209 12.79 10.90 -4.95
N ARG A 210 13.55 12.00 -5.04
CA ARG A 210 13.07 13.26 -5.67
C ARG A 210 12.84 13.17 -7.19
N ALA A 211 13.40 12.17 -7.87
CA ALA A 211 13.42 12.07 -9.33
C ALA A 211 12.31 11.19 -9.97
N ILE A 212 11.45 10.53 -9.18
CA ILE A 212 10.59 9.46 -9.72
C ILE A 212 9.53 9.95 -10.73
N THR A 213 9.00 11.15 -10.56
CA THR A 213 7.97 11.74 -11.46
C THR A 213 8.55 12.32 -12.73
N ALA A 214 9.77 12.86 -12.65
CA ALA A 214 10.49 13.40 -13.81
C ALA A 214 10.88 12.30 -14.79
N THR A 215 11.20 11.11 -14.28
CA THR A 215 11.69 9.97 -15.06
C THR A 215 10.60 8.97 -15.47
N ILE A 216 9.30 9.32 -15.34
CA ILE A 216 8.21 8.42 -15.74
C ILE A 216 8.30 8.14 -17.25
N GLN A 217 8.29 6.85 -17.58
CA GLN A 217 8.42 6.38 -18.95
C GLN A 217 7.06 6.17 -19.61
N ARG A 218 7.01 6.10 -20.95
CA ARG A 218 5.75 5.94 -21.68
C ARG A 218 4.97 4.69 -21.27
N GLU A 219 5.63 3.55 -21.11
CA GLU A 219 4.97 2.31 -20.65
C GLU A 219 4.42 2.46 -19.23
N GLN A 220 5.17 3.10 -18.33
CA GLN A 220 4.78 3.37 -16.96
C GLN A 220 3.59 4.35 -16.89
N ASN A 221 3.65 5.46 -17.64
CA ASN A 221 2.60 6.46 -17.74
C ASN A 221 1.29 5.86 -18.27
N THR A 222 1.37 4.91 -19.20
CA THR A 222 0.20 4.19 -19.73
C THR A 222 -0.52 3.43 -18.61
N ILE A 223 0.22 2.84 -17.67
CA ILE A 223 -0.35 2.12 -16.52
C ILE A 223 -0.85 3.10 -15.46
N ILE A 224 -0.06 4.14 -15.13
CA ILE A 224 -0.42 5.16 -14.14
C ILE A 224 -1.75 5.82 -14.52
N ARG A 225 -1.88 6.25 -15.78
CA ARG A 225 -3.08 6.92 -16.30
C ARG A 225 -4.10 5.97 -16.91
N HIS A 226 -3.91 4.65 -16.78
CA HIS A 226 -4.84 3.66 -17.31
C HIS A 226 -6.24 3.93 -16.78
N LYS A 227 -7.25 3.75 -17.65
CA LYS A 227 -8.67 3.90 -17.29
C LYS A 227 -8.99 3.09 -16.04
N ASP A 228 -9.89 3.62 -15.24
CA ASP A 228 -10.36 2.94 -14.06
C ASP A 228 -11.19 1.71 -14.47
N VAL A 229 -10.80 0.56 -13.94
CA VAL A 229 -11.37 -0.76 -14.27
C VAL A 229 -11.40 -1.61 -13.00
N PRO A 230 -12.34 -2.56 -12.87
CA PRO A 230 -12.47 -3.37 -11.66
C PRO A 230 -11.19 -4.13 -11.30
N VAL A 231 -10.43 -4.60 -12.28
CA VAL A 231 -9.16 -5.31 -12.05
C VAL A 231 -8.15 -4.95 -13.14
N LEU A 232 -7.00 -4.41 -12.73
CA LEU A 232 -5.82 -4.18 -13.57
C LEU A 232 -4.66 -5.06 -13.07
N LEU A 233 -4.26 -6.03 -13.89
CA LEU A 233 -3.14 -6.94 -13.63
C LEU A 233 -1.89 -6.49 -14.41
N VAL A 234 -0.87 -6.05 -13.68
CA VAL A 234 0.39 -5.54 -14.21
C VAL A 234 1.48 -6.59 -14.05
N SER A 235 1.95 -7.13 -15.17
CA SER A 235 3.11 -8.02 -15.21
C SER A 235 4.35 -7.23 -15.59
N GLY A 236 5.32 -7.13 -14.68
CA GLY A 236 6.55 -6.39 -14.93
C GLY A 236 7.77 -7.19 -14.56
N ILE A 237 8.80 -7.18 -15.41
CA ILE A 237 10.07 -7.85 -15.10
C ILE A 237 10.78 -7.21 -13.90
N ALA A 238 11.84 -7.86 -13.42
CA ALA A 238 12.73 -7.26 -12.44
C ALA A 238 13.33 -5.92 -12.92
N GLY A 239 13.32 -4.92 -12.03
CA GLY A 239 13.88 -3.61 -12.32
C GLY A 239 13.03 -2.69 -13.20
N SER A 240 11.79 -3.08 -13.53
CA SER A 240 10.88 -2.28 -14.37
C SER A 240 10.16 -1.11 -13.67
N GLY A 241 10.34 -0.98 -12.36
CA GLY A 241 9.73 0.11 -11.59
C GLY A 241 8.27 -0.13 -11.20
N LYS A 242 7.82 -1.39 -11.08
CA LYS A 242 6.46 -1.77 -10.63
C LYS A 242 6.01 -0.99 -9.40
N THR A 243 6.82 -0.99 -8.34
CA THR A 243 6.61 -0.21 -7.12
C THR A 243 6.39 1.28 -7.40
N SER A 244 7.23 1.89 -8.23
CA SER A 244 7.10 3.31 -8.56
C SER A 244 5.81 3.59 -9.33
N VAL A 245 5.49 2.75 -10.32
CA VAL A 245 4.23 2.79 -11.07
C VAL A 245 3.02 2.66 -10.16
N MET A 246 3.09 1.75 -9.19
CA MET A 246 2.05 1.55 -8.19
C MET A 246 1.78 2.81 -7.38
N LEU A 247 2.82 3.41 -6.79
CA LEU A 247 2.68 4.61 -5.95
C LEU A 247 2.22 5.81 -6.77
N GLN A 248 2.76 5.99 -7.97
CA GLN A 248 2.34 7.04 -8.89
C GLN A 248 0.90 6.84 -9.34
N ARG A 249 0.45 5.60 -9.54
CA ARG A 249 -0.95 5.30 -9.86
C ARG A 249 -1.88 5.62 -8.69
N ILE A 250 -1.52 5.26 -7.46
CA ILE A 250 -2.29 5.63 -6.26
C ILE A 250 -2.42 7.16 -6.19
N ALA A 251 -1.31 7.88 -6.30
CA ALA A 251 -1.31 9.34 -6.28
C ALA A 251 -2.16 9.95 -7.43
N PHE A 252 -2.10 9.37 -8.63
CA PHE A 252 -2.93 9.79 -9.75
C PHE A 252 -4.42 9.56 -9.51
N LEU A 253 -4.80 8.43 -8.90
CA LEU A 253 -6.20 8.11 -8.58
C LEU A 253 -6.74 9.06 -7.51
N LEU A 254 -5.99 9.30 -6.44
CA LEU A 254 -6.34 10.27 -5.38
C LEU A 254 -6.53 11.66 -5.97
N TYR A 255 -5.60 12.15 -6.78
CA TYR A 255 -5.75 13.45 -7.44
C TYR A 255 -6.97 13.52 -8.36
N ARG A 256 -7.20 12.49 -9.19
CA ARG A 256 -8.29 12.48 -10.17
C ARG A 256 -9.66 12.33 -9.52
N GLN A 257 -9.74 11.66 -8.37
CA GLN A 257 -10.98 11.35 -7.67
C GLN A 257 -11.07 12.04 -6.31
N ARG A 258 -10.30 13.11 -6.07
CA ARG A 258 -10.20 13.82 -4.78
C ARG A 258 -11.52 14.27 -4.16
N ASP A 259 -12.56 14.43 -4.97
CA ASP A 259 -13.89 14.81 -4.50
C ASP A 259 -14.64 13.64 -3.81
N ASN A 260 -14.26 12.38 -4.12
CA ASN A 260 -14.97 11.17 -3.67
C ASN A 260 -14.05 10.05 -3.15
N LEU A 261 -12.73 10.24 -3.18
CA LEU A 261 -11.73 9.23 -2.80
C LEU A 261 -10.74 9.81 -1.79
N ASP A 262 -10.85 9.33 -0.56
CA ASP A 262 -9.88 9.55 0.50
C ASP A 262 -8.82 8.42 0.54
N ALA A 263 -7.64 8.72 1.10
CA ALA A 263 -6.56 7.74 1.26
C ALA A 263 -6.95 6.54 2.15
N SER A 264 -7.84 6.73 3.13
CA SER A 264 -8.37 5.65 3.97
C SER A 264 -9.19 4.61 3.20
N HIS A 265 -9.75 4.98 2.05
CA HIS A 265 -10.46 4.07 1.14
C HIS A 265 -9.52 3.23 0.26
N VAL A 266 -8.21 3.48 0.31
CA VAL A 266 -7.20 2.76 -0.47
C VAL A 266 -6.41 1.83 0.45
N TRP A 267 -6.37 0.55 0.09
CA TRP A 267 -5.65 -0.49 0.80
C TRP A 267 -4.45 -0.96 -0.01
N LEU A 268 -3.29 -1.06 0.63
CA LEU A 268 -2.05 -1.50 -0.01
C LEU A 268 -1.47 -2.71 0.72
N PHE A 269 -1.39 -3.83 0.01
CA PHE A 269 -0.81 -5.08 0.48
C PHE A 269 0.61 -5.23 -0.06
N THR A 270 1.58 -5.33 0.85
CA THR A 270 3.00 -5.50 0.54
C THR A 270 3.53 -6.78 1.19
N PRO A 271 4.50 -7.48 0.57
CA PRO A 271 5.10 -8.67 1.16
C PRO A 271 6.04 -8.37 2.35
N SER A 272 6.48 -7.12 2.55
CA SER A 272 7.50 -6.76 3.55
C SER A 272 7.16 -5.47 4.31
N PRO A 273 7.28 -5.46 5.66
CA PRO A 273 7.06 -4.26 6.46
C PRO A 273 8.07 -3.12 6.18
N VAL A 274 9.29 -3.47 5.72
CA VAL A 274 10.32 -2.46 5.38
C VAL A 274 9.82 -1.51 4.30
N PHE A 275 8.98 -2.03 3.41
CA PHE A 275 8.42 -1.27 2.32
C PHE A 275 7.33 -0.28 2.76
N GLY A 276 6.65 -0.54 3.89
CA GLY A 276 5.73 0.42 4.50
C GLY A 276 6.41 1.76 4.78
N ARG A 277 7.61 1.73 5.39
CA ARG A 277 8.41 2.94 5.66
C ARG A 277 8.81 3.70 4.39
N TYR A 278 9.03 2.98 3.29
CA TYR A 278 9.31 3.61 2.00
C TYR A 278 8.08 4.35 1.48
N ILE A 279 6.90 3.71 1.53
CA ILE A 279 5.62 4.31 1.14
C ILE A 279 5.34 5.57 1.97
N ASP A 280 5.56 5.48 3.29
CA ASP A 280 5.35 6.57 4.24
C ASP A 280 6.18 7.83 3.91
N THR A 281 7.25 7.67 3.13
CA THR A 281 8.10 8.77 2.68
C THR A 281 7.74 9.22 1.26
N VAL A 282 7.39 8.31 0.35
CA VAL A 282 7.27 8.60 -1.09
C VAL A 282 5.95 9.30 -1.44
N LEU A 283 4.81 8.82 -0.96
CA LEU A 283 3.51 9.41 -1.32
C LEU A 283 3.37 10.85 -0.81
N PRO A 284 3.83 11.20 0.41
CA PRO A 284 3.86 12.60 0.84
C PRO A 284 4.72 13.48 -0.07
N GLN A 285 5.83 12.97 -0.61
CA GLN A 285 6.64 13.69 -1.60
C GLN A 285 5.95 13.84 -2.96
N LEU A 286 4.92 13.03 -3.24
CA LEU A 286 4.00 13.18 -4.38
C LEU A 286 2.78 14.07 -4.05
N GLY A 287 2.75 14.64 -2.84
CA GLY A 287 1.67 15.52 -2.37
C GLY A 287 0.36 14.78 -2.10
N GLU A 288 0.43 13.55 -1.61
CA GLU A 288 -0.74 12.72 -1.25
C GLU A 288 -0.57 12.07 0.12
N ALA A 289 -1.69 11.83 0.80
CA ALA A 289 -1.72 11.09 2.05
C ALA A 289 -1.46 9.59 1.83
N ASN A 290 -0.99 8.91 2.88
CA ASN A 290 -0.67 7.49 2.81
C ASN A 290 -1.93 6.62 2.90
N PRO A 291 -2.04 5.56 2.07
CA PRO A 291 -3.12 4.60 2.14
C PRO A 291 -2.98 3.65 3.33
N GLN A 292 -4.01 2.85 3.59
CA GLN A 292 -3.99 1.76 4.55
C GLN A 292 -3.02 0.65 4.11
N THR A 293 -1.76 0.77 4.54
CA THR A 293 -0.69 -0.17 4.17
C THR A 293 -0.58 -1.31 5.17
N ASN A 294 -0.56 -2.55 4.68
CA ASN A 294 -0.47 -3.76 5.50
C ASN A 294 0.35 -4.84 4.79
N THR A 295 1.08 -5.63 5.57
CA THR A 295 1.41 -7.00 5.17
C THR A 295 0.22 -7.91 5.41
N TRP A 296 0.21 -9.09 4.77
CA TRP A 296 -0.82 -10.10 5.03
C TRP A 296 -0.91 -10.49 6.52
N GLN A 297 0.23 -10.58 7.20
CA GLN A 297 0.29 -10.94 8.62
C GLN A 297 -0.28 -9.82 9.50
N GLU A 298 0.07 -8.55 9.23
CA GLU A 298 -0.51 -7.40 9.94
C GLU A 298 -2.02 -7.29 9.71
N PHE A 299 -2.49 -7.58 8.50
CA PHE A 299 -3.92 -7.62 8.20
C PHE A 299 -4.64 -8.69 9.03
N LEU A 300 -4.09 -9.91 9.12
CA LEU A 300 -4.63 -10.94 10.01
C LEU A 300 -4.57 -10.52 11.49
N ALA A 301 -3.49 -9.86 11.91
CA ALA A 301 -3.33 -9.37 13.28
C ALA A 301 -4.38 -8.32 13.67
N ARG A 302 -4.67 -7.37 12.78
CA ARG A 302 -5.76 -6.38 12.96
C ARG A 302 -7.12 -7.03 13.15
N LEU A 303 -7.29 -8.25 12.63
CA LEU A 303 -8.50 -9.06 12.77
C LEU A 303 -8.46 -10.06 13.95
N GLY A 304 -7.39 -10.05 14.75
CA GLY A 304 -7.18 -10.97 15.87
C GLY A 304 -6.81 -12.41 15.46
N LEU A 305 -6.17 -12.59 14.30
CA LEU A 305 -5.86 -13.89 13.69
C LEU A 305 -4.35 -14.15 13.52
N ASP A 306 -3.49 -13.35 14.17
CA ASP A 306 -2.03 -13.43 14.10
C ASP A 306 -1.42 -14.70 14.69
N GLN A 307 -2.07 -15.31 15.68
CA GLN A 307 -1.59 -16.55 16.30
C GLN A 307 -1.83 -17.82 15.44
N ARG A 308 -2.38 -17.66 14.24
CA ARG A 308 -2.77 -18.77 13.34
C ARG A 308 -1.83 -18.87 12.15
N GLY A 309 -1.84 -20.01 11.47
CA GLY A 309 -1.19 -20.13 10.16
C GLY A 309 -1.76 -19.12 9.16
N ASP A 310 -0.94 -18.60 8.25
CA ASP A 310 -1.32 -17.51 7.35
C ASP A 310 -2.08 -17.96 6.08
N GLY A 311 -2.28 -19.27 5.89
CA GLY A 311 -2.92 -19.84 4.71
C GLY A 311 -2.04 -19.90 3.46
N ALA A 312 -0.73 -19.63 3.57
CA ALA A 312 0.19 -19.70 2.42
C ALA A 312 0.33 -21.12 1.85
N GLU A 313 0.21 -22.15 2.69
CA GLU A 313 0.27 -23.57 2.32
C GLU A 313 -1.14 -24.20 2.21
N GLY A 314 -2.20 -23.40 2.37
CA GLY A 314 -3.58 -23.88 2.35
C GLY A 314 -4.03 -24.33 0.95
N ASN A 315 -4.93 -25.31 0.89
CA ASN A 315 -5.51 -25.78 -0.36
C ASN A 315 -6.80 -25.02 -0.65
N ALA A 316 -6.91 -24.44 -1.85
CA ALA A 316 -8.10 -23.71 -2.29
C ALA A 316 -9.39 -24.56 -2.19
N SER A 317 -9.30 -25.89 -2.35
CA SER A 317 -10.45 -26.80 -2.20
C SER A 317 -11.04 -26.82 -0.78
N GLN A 318 -10.27 -26.45 0.25
CA GLN A 318 -10.77 -26.32 1.62
C GLN A 318 -11.74 -25.13 1.72
N LEU A 319 -11.48 -24.04 1.01
CA LEU A 319 -12.40 -22.90 0.97
C LEU A 319 -13.72 -23.26 0.29
N ASP A 320 -13.66 -24.07 -0.77
CA ASP A 320 -14.85 -24.59 -1.46
C ASP A 320 -15.64 -25.54 -0.56
N ALA A 321 -14.95 -26.42 0.18
CA ALA A 321 -15.57 -27.32 1.13
C ALA A 321 -16.31 -26.55 2.25
N LEU A 322 -15.71 -25.47 2.78
CA LEU A 322 -16.37 -24.60 3.76
C LEU A 322 -17.63 -23.95 3.18
N GLU A 323 -17.55 -23.41 1.96
CA GLU A 323 -18.68 -22.76 1.29
C GLU A 323 -19.82 -23.74 0.98
N GLN A 324 -19.50 -24.92 0.45
CA GLN A 324 -20.48 -25.96 0.18
C GLN A 324 -21.13 -26.50 1.46
N ALA A 325 -20.34 -26.74 2.50
CA ALA A 325 -20.84 -27.29 3.76
C ALA A 325 -21.83 -26.35 4.44
N LEU A 326 -21.59 -25.02 4.44
CA LEU A 326 -22.49 -24.05 5.08
C LEU A 326 -23.92 -24.06 4.54
N ALA A 327 -24.12 -24.47 3.28
CA ALA A 327 -25.45 -24.57 2.70
C ALA A 327 -26.34 -25.61 3.40
N THR A 328 -25.73 -26.67 3.94
CA THR A 328 -26.41 -27.81 4.58
C THR A 328 -25.98 -28.06 6.01
N LEU A 329 -25.13 -27.20 6.58
CA LEU A 329 -24.54 -27.40 7.91
C LEU A 329 -25.62 -27.30 8.99
N GLU A 330 -25.78 -28.36 9.77
CA GLU A 330 -26.53 -28.33 11.02
C GLU A 330 -25.63 -27.82 12.15
N PHE A 331 -26.12 -26.82 12.88
CA PHE A 331 -25.40 -26.25 14.01
C PHE A 331 -25.76 -27.01 15.29
N GLU A 332 -24.75 -27.46 16.02
CA GLU A 332 -24.89 -28.14 17.29
C GLU A 332 -24.94 -27.13 18.45
N PRO A 333 -25.54 -27.48 19.60
CA PRO A 333 -25.53 -26.61 20.79
C PRO A 333 -24.12 -26.17 21.23
N GLN A 334 -23.11 -26.99 20.95
CA GLN A 334 -21.70 -26.74 21.29
C GLN A 334 -21.02 -25.73 20.34
N ASP A 335 -21.66 -25.41 19.20
CA ASP A 335 -21.16 -24.40 18.27
C ASP A 335 -21.42 -22.98 18.79
N PHE A 336 -22.30 -22.83 19.79
CA PHE A 336 -22.65 -21.55 20.40
C PHE A 336 -21.93 -21.33 21.74
N ARG A 337 -21.58 -20.08 22.02
CA ARG A 337 -21.01 -19.61 23.28
C ARG A 337 -21.92 -18.52 23.85
N GLY A 338 -22.04 -18.47 25.17
CA GLY A 338 -22.69 -17.36 25.85
C GLY A 338 -21.77 -16.13 25.94
N ILE A 339 -22.36 -14.98 26.19
CA ILE A 339 -21.64 -13.73 26.45
C ILE A 339 -21.70 -13.48 27.95
N SER A 340 -20.53 -13.38 28.56
CA SER A 340 -20.37 -13.06 29.97
C SER A 340 -19.35 -11.95 30.14
N LEU A 341 -19.68 -10.95 30.95
CA LEU A 341 -18.84 -9.78 31.22
C LEU A 341 -18.80 -9.54 32.73
N ALA A 342 -17.61 -9.24 33.26
CA ALA A 342 -17.40 -9.01 34.70
C ALA A 342 -18.01 -10.11 35.62
N GLY A 343 -18.01 -11.37 35.18
CA GLY A 343 -18.60 -12.49 35.92
C GLY A 343 -20.12 -12.67 35.75
N GLU A 344 -20.82 -11.70 35.16
CA GLU A 344 -22.25 -11.78 34.87
C GLU A 344 -22.52 -12.45 33.52
N SER A 345 -23.48 -13.37 33.50
CA SER A 345 -23.96 -13.98 32.24
C SER A 345 -25.02 -13.08 31.60
N ILE A 346 -24.58 -12.31 30.59
CA ILE A 346 -25.45 -11.41 29.82
C ILE A 346 -26.33 -12.24 28.88
N LEU A 347 -25.72 -13.15 28.11
CA LEU A 347 -26.42 -14.13 27.27
C LEU A 347 -25.93 -15.54 27.56
N LYS A 348 -26.86 -16.47 27.80
CA LYS A 348 -26.55 -17.90 27.93
C LYS A 348 -26.42 -18.57 26.55
N PRO A 349 -25.61 -19.65 26.41
CA PRO A 349 -25.50 -20.38 25.14
C PRO A 349 -26.85 -20.85 24.57
N SER A 350 -27.80 -21.22 25.44
CA SER A 350 -29.15 -21.61 25.03
C SER A 350 -29.98 -20.46 24.44
N GLN A 351 -29.78 -19.23 24.93
CA GLN A 351 -30.44 -18.04 24.38
C GLN A 351 -29.87 -17.69 23.01
N VAL A 352 -28.55 -17.78 22.84
CA VAL A 352 -27.86 -17.62 21.56
C VAL A 352 -28.34 -18.66 20.55
N ALA A 353 -28.34 -19.94 20.92
CA ALA A 353 -28.83 -21.02 20.06
C ALA A 353 -30.31 -20.83 19.69
N SER A 354 -31.15 -20.37 20.63
CA SER A 354 -32.55 -20.06 20.36
C SER A 354 -32.71 -18.90 19.37
N ALA A 355 -31.92 -17.83 19.52
CA ALA A 355 -31.92 -16.71 18.58
C ALA A 355 -31.54 -17.19 17.17
N TRP A 356 -30.47 -17.97 17.03
CA TRP A 356 -30.03 -18.54 15.76
C TRP A 356 -31.06 -19.49 15.12
N ASN A 357 -31.67 -20.37 15.92
CA ASN A 357 -32.63 -21.36 15.44
C ASN A 357 -33.99 -20.75 15.08
N SER A 358 -34.32 -19.58 15.61
CA SER A 358 -35.52 -18.82 15.23
C SER A 358 -35.55 -18.47 13.73
N PHE A 359 -34.38 -18.47 13.09
CA PHE A 359 -34.20 -18.10 11.69
C PHE A 359 -33.68 -19.26 10.82
N ALA A 360 -33.89 -20.51 11.25
CA ALA A 360 -33.43 -21.72 10.56
C ALA A 360 -33.97 -21.91 9.13
N LYS A 361 -35.02 -21.17 8.74
CA LYS A 361 -35.52 -21.11 7.37
C LYS A 361 -34.55 -20.48 6.37
N PHE A 362 -33.58 -19.70 6.85
CA PHE A 362 -32.52 -19.12 6.05
C PHE A 362 -31.25 -19.98 6.18
N SER A 363 -30.45 -20.04 5.10
CA SER A 363 -29.14 -20.69 5.14
C SER A 363 -28.20 -20.00 6.14
N ALA A 364 -27.17 -20.73 6.57
CA ALA A 364 -26.14 -20.21 7.46
C ALA A 364 -25.23 -19.21 6.73
N GLY A 365 -25.71 -17.98 6.62
CA GLY A 365 -25.07 -16.89 5.89
C GLY A 365 -25.54 -15.51 6.37
N PRO A 366 -25.23 -14.44 5.61
CA PRO A 366 -25.31 -13.05 6.09
C PRO A 366 -26.67 -12.67 6.68
N ARG A 367 -27.74 -13.08 5.99
CA ARG A 367 -29.12 -12.78 6.39
C ARG A 367 -29.51 -13.43 7.71
N ARG A 368 -29.14 -14.70 7.92
CA ARG A 368 -29.45 -15.40 9.17
C ARG A 368 -28.66 -14.82 10.32
N THR A 369 -27.39 -14.49 10.08
CA THR A 369 -26.49 -13.86 11.05
C THR A 369 -27.05 -12.51 11.51
N ALA A 370 -27.36 -11.60 10.59
CA ALA A 370 -27.92 -10.29 10.92
C ALA A 370 -29.19 -10.39 11.79
N LEU A 371 -30.18 -11.18 11.36
CA LEU A 371 -31.41 -11.37 12.14
C LEU A 371 -31.18 -12.00 13.51
N SER A 372 -30.21 -12.90 13.62
CA SER A 372 -29.86 -13.54 14.89
C SER A 372 -29.16 -12.56 15.82
N THR A 373 -28.26 -11.73 15.29
CA THR A 373 -27.58 -10.64 16.00
C THR A 373 -28.58 -9.61 16.52
N ASP A 374 -29.52 -9.12 15.69
CA ASP A 374 -30.58 -8.20 16.12
C ASP A 374 -31.37 -8.78 17.31
N LYS A 375 -31.76 -10.06 17.20
CA LYS A 375 -32.48 -10.76 18.27
C LYS A 375 -31.66 -10.94 19.54
N MET A 376 -30.33 -11.06 19.42
CA MET A 376 -29.42 -11.10 20.57
C MET A 376 -29.29 -9.73 21.22
N HIS A 377 -29.18 -8.63 20.46
CA HIS A 377 -29.20 -7.28 21.00
C HIS A 377 -30.50 -6.99 21.75
N GLU A 378 -31.65 -7.34 21.19
CA GLU A 378 -32.92 -7.22 21.92
C GLU A 378 -32.94 -8.06 23.20
N ALA A 379 -32.29 -9.24 23.20
CA ALA A 379 -32.21 -10.07 24.39
C ALA A 379 -31.29 -9.47 25.46
N ILE A 380 -30.24 -8.77 25.07
CA ILE A 380 -29.37 -7.98 25.96
C ILE A 380 -30.17 -6.83 26.57
N GLU A 381 -30.88 -6.05 25.76
CA GLU A 381 -31.72 -4.93 26.25
C GLU A 381 -32.79 -5.39 27.24
N ARG A 382 -33.47 -6.51 26.94
CA ARG A 382 -34.42 -7.14 27.87
C ARG A 382 -33.75 -7.60 29.16
N LYS A 383 -32.50 -8.08 29.10
CA LYS A 383 -31.73 -8.51 30.27
C LYS A 383 -31.32 -7.31 31.12
N PHE A 384 -30.85 -6.21 30.52
CA PHE A 384 -30.52 -4.97 31.21
C PHE A 384 -31.75 -4.37 31.90
N GLY A 385 -32.89 -4.29 31.22
CA GLY A 385 -34.13 -3.81 31.84
C GLY A 385 -34.63 -4.69 32.99
N ARG A 386 -34.33 -6.00 32.99
CA ARG A 386 -34.62 -6.85 34.16
C ARG A 386 -33.63 -6.59 35.30
N MET A 387 -32.34 -6.45 34.98
CA MET A 387 -31.28 -6.20 35.96
C MET A 387 -31.48 -4.86 36.67
N SER A 388 -31.97 -3.82 35.98
CA SER A 388 -32.22 -2.51 36.59
C SER A 388 -33.32 -2.51 37.67
N ARG A 389 -34.09 -3.60 37.79
CA ARG A 389 -35.10 -3.82 38.83
C ARG A 389 -34.61 -4.72 39.96
N GLU A 390 -33.39 -5.26 39.88
CA GLU A 390 -32.81 -6.07 40.95
C GLU A 390 -32.14 -5.14 41.97
N GLU A 391 -32.47 -5.29 43.26
CA GLU A 391 -31.95 -4.45 44.37
C GLU A 391 -30.42 -4.31 44.32
N ARG A 392 -29.69 -5.39 44.01
CA ARG A 392 -28.22 -5.40 43.95
C ARG A 392 -27.63 -4.30 43.04
N TRP A 393 -28.27 -4.02 41.90
CA TRP A 393 -27.74 -3.05 40.93
C TRP A 393 -28.11 -1.62 41.32
N GLN A 394 -29.27 -1.46 41.96
CA GLN A 394 -29.72 -0.17 42.49
C GLN A 394 -28.84 0.25 43.68
N GLU A 395 -28.47 -0.70 44.55
CA GLU A 395 -27.51 -0.47 45.63
C GLU A 395 -26.13 -0.09 45.09
N GLU A 396 -25.66 -0.76 44.03
CA GLU A 396 -24.38 -0.44 43.39
C GLU A 396 -24.40 0.97 42.76
N LEU A 397 -25.50 1.36 42.09
CA LEU A 397 -25.70 2.72 41.57
C LEU A 397 -25.61 3.77 42.69
N ILE A 398 -26.32 3.56 43.80
CA ILE A 398 -26.33 4.50 44.94
C ILE A 398 -24.94 4.58 45.59
N GLY A 399 -24.15 3.51 45.49
CA GLY A 399 -22.80 3.44 46.01
C GLY A 399 -21.74 4.18 45.19
N LEU A 400 -22.05 4.66 43.99
CA LEU A 400 -21.11 5.37 43.12
C LEU A 400 -20.64 6.69 43.72
N ASP A 401 -19.36 6.99 43.60
CA ASP A 401 -18.82 8.29 44.00
C ASP A 401 -19.14 9.39 42.96
N ILE A 402 -18.79 10.65 43.28
CA ILE A 402 -19.13 11.79 42.43
C ILE A 402 -18.38 11.72 41.09
N ASP A 403 -17.14 11.23 41.08
CA ASP A 403 -16.33 11.17 39.87
C ASP A 403 -16.88 10.10 38.91
N GLU A 404 -17.25 8.94 39.44
CA GLU A 404 -17.91 7.85 38.69
C GLU A 404 -19.27 8.29 38.13
N GLN A 405 -20.05 9.04 38.90
CA GLN A 405 -21.33 9.58 38.42
C GLN A 405 -21.13 10.54 37.24
N VAL A 406 -20.15 11.44 37.33
CA VAL A 406 -19.84 12.39 36.25
C VAL A 406 -19.29 11.65 35.03
N GLU A 407 -18.49 10.61 35.19
CA GLU A 407 -17.98 9.81 34.07
C GLU A 407 -19.12 9.10 33.31
N ILE A 408 -20.10 8.54 34.03
CA ILE A 408 -21.16 7.72 33.44
C ILE A 408 -22.30 8.58 32.90
N PHE A 409 -22.74 9.57 33.67
CA PHE A 409 -23.94 10.37 33.38
C PHE A 409 -23.62 11.80 32.91
N GLY A 410 -22.36 12.24 33.01
CA GLY A 410 -21.96 13.63 32.75
C GLY A 410 -22.33 14.62 33.86
N HIS A 411 -23.03 14.16 34.90
CA HIS A 411 -23.51 14.99 36.01
C HIS A 411 -23.74 14.15 37.27
N ARG A 412 -23.92 14.82 38.41
CA ARG A 412 -24.30 14.16 39.67
C ARG A 412 -25.77 13.75 39.63
N ILE A 413 -26.06 12.54 40.08
CA ILE A 413 -27.43 12.00 40.15
C ILE A 413 -27.98 12.08 41.59
N ASP A 414 -29.30 12.27 41.71
CA ASP A 414 -30.03 12.24 42.98
C ASP A 414 -31.45 11.70 42.73
N PRO A 415 -31.61 10.37 42.54
CA PRO A 415 -32.90 9.78 42.16
C PRO A 415 -33.98 10.04 43.21
N ASP A 416 -35.10 10.62 42.81
CA ASP A 416 -36.20 11.01 43.69
C ASP A 416 -37.39 10.02 43.68
N SER A 417 -37.37 9.07 42.75
CA SER A 417 -38.45 8.10 42.51
C SER A 417 -37.92 6.73 42.13
N GLU A 418 -38.77 5.70 42.30
CA GLU A 418 -38.44 4.33 41.90
C GLU A 418 -38.26 4.22 40.37
N GLU A 419 -39.08 4.96 39.59
CA GLU A 419 -38.97 4.99 38.14
C GLU A 419 -37.65 5.62 37.67
N GLU A 420 -37.25 6.74 38.29
CA GLU A 420 -35.97 7.38 38.00
C GLU A 420 -34.78 6.50 38.42
N THR A 421 -34.87 5.86 39.59
CA THR A 421 -33.84 4.90 40.05
C THR A 421 -33.65 3.77 39.04
N ILE A 422 -34.74 3.18 38.51
CA ILE A 422 -34.69 2.12 37.50
C ILE A 422 -34.10 2.63 36.19
N ALA A 423 -34.42 3.86 35.78
CA ALA A 423 -33.90 4.46 34.55
C ALA A 423 -32.38 4.67 34.64
N LEU A 424 -31.91 5.33 35.71
CA LEU A 424 -30.48 5.56 35.96
C LEU A 424 -29.70 4.25 36.14
N THR A 425 -30.29 3.26 36.84
CA THR A 425 -29.67 1.95 36.99
C THR A 425 -29.52 1.25 35.64
N ARG A 426 -30.48 1.42 34.73
CA ARG A 426 -30.39 0.85 33.38
C ARG A 426 -29.25 1.48 32.58
N GLU A 427 -29.11 2.80 32.63
CA GLU A 427 -28.02 3.52 31.96
C GLU A 427 -26.66 3.12 32.54
N PHE A 428 -26.54 3.04 33.87
CA PHE A 428 -25.36 2.49 34.54
C PHE A 428 -24.99 1.08 34.02
N ILE A 429 -25.96 0.17 33.97
CA ILE A 429 -25.76 -1.20 33.46
C ILE A 429 -25.35 -1.17 31.98
N ALA A 430 -26.00 -0.34 31.16
CA ALA A 430 -25.70 -0.24 29.73
C ALA A 430 -24.26 0.25 29.51
N THR A 431 -23.79 1.23 30.27
CA THR A 431 -22.40 1.71 30.24
C THR A 431 -21.45 0.63 30.76
N ARG A 432 -21.74 0.03 31.91
CA ARG A 432 -20.93 -1.04 32.54
C ARG A 432 -20.70 -2.25 31.64
N PHE A 433 -21.72 -2.61 30.86
CA PHE A 433 -21.74 -3.78 29.99
C PHE A 433 -21.83 -3.41 28.50
N ALA A 434 -21.40 -2.21 28.11
CA ALA A 434 -21.47 -1.72 26.73
C ALA A 434 -20.79 -2.69 25.73
N ALA A 435 -19.71 -3.35 26.17
CA ALA A 435 -18.99 -4.36 25.40
C ALA A 435 -19.84 -5.60 25.02
N ALA A 436 -21.02 -5.79 25.62
CA ALA A 436 -21.88 -6.94 25.31
C ALA A 436 -22.39 -6.88 23.87
N HIS A 437 -22.79 -5.70 23.40
CA HIS A 437 -23.22 -5.50 22.01
C HIS A 437 -22.05 -5.73 21.05
N ALA A 438 -20.89 -5.12 21.34
CA ALA A 438 -19.67 -5.32 20.56
C ALA A 438 -19.24 -6.79 20.47
N ALA A 439 -19.39 -7.58 21.55
CA ALA A 439 -19.11 -9.02 21.53
C ALA A 439 -20.08 -9.82 20.64
N VAL A 440 -21.35 -9.37 20.52
CA VAL A 440 -22.30 -9.95 19.56
C VAL A 440 -21.86 -9.65 18.13
N ASP A 441 -21.50 -8.39 17.85
CA ASP A 441 -21.08 -7.91 16.53
C ASP A 441 -19.76 -8.56 16.08
N ALA A 442 -18.86 -8.80 17.03
CA ALA A 442 -17.61 -9.53 16.81
C ALA A 442 -17.77 -11.05 16.64
N LEU A 443 -19.00 -11.57 16.71
CA LEU A 443 -19.34 -13.00 16.64
C LEU A 443 -18.73 -13.87 17.75
N GLU A 444 -18.45 -13.33 18.94
CA GLU A 444 -17.87 -14.12 20.04
C GLU A 444 -18.79 -15.25 20.52
N TRP A 445 -20.09 -15.14 20.20
CA TRP A 445 -21.11 -16.15 20.46
C TRP A 445 -21.01 -17.38 19.55
N LEU A 446 -20.20 -17.35 18.48
CA LEU A 446 -20.08 -18.43 17.50
C LEU A 446 -18.69 -19.05 17.50
N ARG A 447 -18.59 -20.36 17.70
CA ARG A 447 -17.32 -21.10 17.71
C ARG A 447 -16.88 -21.47 16.29
N LEU A 448 -16.44 -20.48 15.52
CA LEU A 448 -15.97 -20.66 14.13
C LEU A 448 -14.90 -21.75 13.99
N ASP A 449 -13.97 -21.84 14.94
CA ASP A 449 -12.95 -22.90 14.94
C ASP A 449 -13.53 -24.30 14.97
N ARG A 450 -14.52 -24.53 15.85
CA ARG A 450 -15.18 -25.83 15.99
C ARG A 450 -15.91 -26.18 14.69
N ILE A 451 -16.62 -25.21 14.13
CA ILE A 451 -17.37 -25.39 12.90
C ILE A 451 -16.43 -25.74 11.75
N GLY A 452 -15.40 -24.93 11.50
CA GLY A 452 -14.50 -25.15 10.38
C GLY A 452 -13.66 -26.41 10.53
N THR A 453 -13.16 -26.74 11.74
CA THR A 453 -12.43 -28.01 11.96
C THR A 453 -13.32 -29.23 11.78
N ARG A 454 -14.59 -29.18 12.19
CA ARG A 454 -15.57 -30.25 11.91
C ARG A 454 -15.82 -30.41 10.41
N VAL A 455 -15.98 -29.31 9.69
CA VAL A 455 -16.22 -29.31 8.23
C VAL A 455 -15.01 -29.84 7.46
N LEU A 456 -13.80 -29.38 7.82
CA LEU A 456 -12.57 -29.73 7.10
C LEU A 456 -11.92 -31.03 7.58
N GLY A 457 -12.30 -31.54 8.75
CA GLY A 457 -11.63 -32.69 9.38
C GLY A 457 -10.20 -32.37 9.83
N THR A 458 -9.87 -31.11 10.10
CA THR A 458 -8.53 -30.65 10.49
C THR A 458 -8.43 -30.41 12.00
N LYS A 459 -7.19 -30.34 12.54
CA LYS A 459 -6.95 -30.04 13.96
C LYS A 459 -7.14 -28.56 14.29
N SER A 460 -6.94 -27.69 13.32
CA SER A 460 -6.98 -26.24 13.48
C SER A 460 -7.26 -25.56 12.14
N LEU A 461 -7.81 -24.35 12.19
CA LEU A 461 -7.94 -23.46 11.03
C LEU A 461 -6.77 -22.49 10.97
N SER A 462 -6.26 -22.27 9.77
CA SER A 462 -5.46 -21.08 9.45
C SER A 462 -6.29 -19.80 9.64
N GLY A 463 -5.61 -18.66 9.81
CA GLY A 463 -6.26 -17.34 9.85
C GLY A 463 -7.05 -17.07 8.56
N ALA A 464 -6.54 -17.52 7.41
CA ALA A 464 -7.22 -17.38 6.13
C ALA A 464 -8.54 -18.18 6.07
N GLU A 465 -8.53 -19.45 6.48
CA GLU A 465 -9.74 -20.29 6.52
C GLU A 465 -10.75 -19.78 7.54
N HIS A 466 -10.28 -19.34 8.71
CA HIS A 466 -11.13 -18.74 9.73
C HIS A 466 -11.81 -17.45 9.22
N LEU A 467 -11.04 -16.56 8.57
CA LEU A 467 -11.57 -15.35 7.96
C LEU A 467 -12.54 -15.66 6.82
N TRP A 468 -12.24 -16.66 5.99
CA TRP A 468 -13.14 -17.13 4.94
C TRP A 468 -14.49 -17.57 5.50
N LEU A 469 -14.48 -18.40 6.55
CA LEU A 469 -15.70 -18.86 7.22
C LEU A 469 -16.49 -17.68 7.82
N ARG A 470 -15.79 -16.72 8.46
CA ARG A 470 -16.40 -15.47 8.95
C ARG A 470 -17.06 -14.69 7.81
N LEU A 471 -16.40 -14.55 6.65
CA LEU A 471 -16.92 -13.85 5.47
C LEU A 471 -18.14 -14.56 4.86
N LEU A 472 -18.19 -15.88 4.90
CA LEU A 472 -19.34 -16.64 4.42
C LEU A 472 -20.57 -16.44 5.33
N ILE A 473 -20.35 -16.43 6.65
CA ILE A 473 -21.41 -16.30 7.65
C ILE A 473 -21.91 -14.87 7.77
N THR A 474 -21.02 -13.88 7.76
CA THR A 474 -21.38 -12.47 7.97
C THR A 474 -21.68 -11.75 6.67
N GLY A 475 -20.94 -12.03 5.60
CA GLY A 475 -20.94 -11.21 4.38
C GLY A 475 -20.27 -9.84 4.52
N HIS A 476 -19.72 -9.52 5.70
CA HIS A 476 -19.11 -8.22 5.99
C HIS A 476 -17.61 -8.28 5.70
N GLY A 477 -17.15 -7.36 4.86
CA GLY A 477 -15.74 -7.13 4.55
C GLY A 477 -15.39 -5.67 4.82
N ALA A 478 -14.46 -5.10 4.04
CA ALA A 478 -14.25 -3.65 4.06
C ALA A 478 -15.21 -2.97 3.08
N GLU A 479 -16.28 -2.39 3.61
CA GLU A 479 -17.34 -1.76 2.81
C GLU A 479 -16.92 -0.40 2.23
N ASP A 480 -16.08 0.34 2.96
CA ASP A 480 -15.58 1.66 2.55
C ASP A 480 -14.36 1.57 1.61
N ALA A 481 -13.80 0.37 1.41
CA ALA A 481 -12.67 0.18 0.52
C ALA A 481 -13.09 0.41 -0.95
N ARG A 482 -12.41 1.35 -1.61
CA ARG A 482 -12.61 1.67 -3.03
C ARG A 482 -11.53 1.08 -3.91
N TYR A 483 -10.29 1.04 -3.42
CA TYR A 483 -9.16 0.45 -4.15
C TYR A 483 -8.36 -0.48 -3.27
N VAL A 484 -7.94 -1.61 -3.84
CA VAL A 484 -6.99 -2.54 -3.23
C VAL A 484 -5.83 -2.72 -4.18
N VAL A 485 -4.64 -2.49 -3.67
CA VAL A 485 -3.39 -2.63 -4.39
C VAL A 485 -2.62 -3.79 -3.77
N ILE A 486 -2.22 -4.76 -4.58
CA ILE A 486 -1.41 -5.90 -4.13
C ILE A 486 -0.09 -5.86 -4.88
N ASP A 487 0.99 -5.56 -4.16
CA ASP A 487 2.36 -5.63 -4.68
C ASP A 487 2.90 -7.06 -4.55
N GLU A 488 3.77 -7.45 -5.48
CA GLU A 488 4.32 -8.80 -5.61
C GLU A 488 3.26 -9.91 -5.48
N VAL A 489 2.15 -9.78 -6.23
CA VAL A 489 0.98 -10.67 -6.17
C VAL A 489 1.32 -12.17 -6.29
N GLN A 490 2.43 -12.50 -6.96
CA GLN A 490 2.93 -13.87 -7.07
C GLN A 490 3.43 -14.49 -5.75
N ASP A 491 3.61 -13.71 -4.69
CA ASP A 491 3.97 -14.22 -3.35
C ASP A 491 2.77 -14.70 -2.53
N TYR A 492 1.55 -14.44 -3.01
CA TYR A 492 0.33 -14.85 -2.35
C TYR A 492 -0.13 -16.23 -2.84
N SER A 493 -0.70 -17.01 -1.93
CA SER A 493 -1.36 -18.26 -2.29
C SER A 493 -2.76 -18.02 -2.86
N THR A 494 -3.29 -19.01 -3.58
CA THR A 494 -4.68 -19.00 -4.06
C THR A 494 -5.68 -18.79 -2.92
N VAL A 495 -5.41 -19.35 -1.74
CA VAL A 495 -6.24 -19.17 -0.53
C VAL A 495 -6.23 -17.70 -0.08
N GLN A 496 -5.06 -17.08 0.03
CA GLN A 496 -4.95 -15.68 0.46
C GLN A 496 -5.64 -14.73 -0.51
N LEU A 497 -5.42 -14.90 -1.82
CA LEU A 497 -6.02 -14.06 -2.85
C LEU A 497 -7.54 -14.19 -2.90
N ARG A 498 -8.10 -15.40 -2.72
CA ARG A 498 -9.55 -15.59 -2.63
C ARG A 498 -10.15 -14.85 -1.43
N VAL A 499 -9.49 -14.93 -0.28
CA VAL A 499 -9.91 -14.22 0.93
C VAL A 499 -9.89 -12.71 0.69
N LEU A 500 -8.82 -12.16 0.10
CA LEU A 500 -8.74 -10.73 -0.25
C LEU A 500 -9.83 -10.32 -1.24
N ALA A 501 -10.01 -11.08 -2.33
CA ALA A 501 -11.03 -10.82 -3.34
C ALA A 501 -12.44 -10.78 -2.73
N ARG A 502 -12.74 -11.67 -1.78
CA ARG A 502 -14.04 -11.69 -1.10
C ARG A 502 -14.18 -10.58 -0.04
N TYR A 503 -13.14 -10.35 0.75
CA TYR A 503 -13.14 -9.33 1.80
C TYR A 503 -13.30 -7.92 1.21
N PHE A 504 -12.73 -7.66 0.04
CA PHE A 504 -12.79 -6.38 -0.66
C PHE A 504 -13.64 -6.42 -1.93
N ARG A 505 -14.74 -7.19 -1.92
CA ARG A 505 -15.61 -7.43 -3.10
C ARG A 505 -16.15 -6.18 -3.80
N GLY A 506 -16.20 -5.03 -3.12
CA GLY A 506 -16.68 -3.76 -3.65
C GLY A 506 -15.58 -2.86 -4.23
N ALA A 507 -14.31 -3.24 -4.09
CA ALA A 507 -13.16 -2.43 -4.47
C ALA A 507 -12.63 -2.78 -5.86
N HIS A 508 -11.95 -1.82 -6.48
CA HIS A 508 -11.15 -2.03 -7.69
C HIS A 508 -9.75 -2.54 -7.29
N PHE A 509 -9.23 -3.51 -8.04
CA PHE A 509 -7.93 -4.13 -7.77
C PHE A 509 -6.84 -3.68 -8.74
N LEU A 510 -5.70 -3.29 -8.18
CA LEU A 510 -4.44 -3.15 -8.91
C LEU A 510 -3.48 -4.24 -8.43
N LEU A 511 -3.21 -5.22 -9.27
CA LEU A 511 -2.35 -6.36 -8.96
C LEU A 511 -1.03 -6.17 -9.71
N LEU A 512 0.09 -6.08 -8.99
CA LEU A 512 1.41 -5.96 -9.60
C LEU A 512 2.28 -7.15 -9.24
N GLY A 513 3.09 -7.62 -10.18
CA GLY A 513 4.03 -8.68 -9.88
C GLY A 513 4.90 -9.07 -11.06
N ASP A 514 5.76 -10.04 -10.80
CA ASP A 514 6.60 -10.70 -11.80
C ASP A 514 6.32 -12.21 -11.76
N PRO A 515 5.67 -12.80 -12.78
CA PRO A 515 5.35 -14.22 -12.79
C PRO A 515 6.60 -15.11 -12.70
N HIS A 516 7.76 -14.60 -13.10
CA HIS A 516 9.04 -15.32 -13.08
C HIS A 516 9.74 -15.24 -11.71
N GLN A 517 9.21 -14.46 -10.77
CA GLN A 517 9.68 -14.40 -9.38
C GLN A 517 8.79 -15.17 -8.39
N ALA A 518 7.88 -16.02 -8.89
CA ALA A 518 7.08 -16.94 -8.07
C ALA A 518 7.95 -18.14 -7.61
N THR A 519 8.71 -17.95 -6.53
CA THR A 519 9.75 -18.89 -6.07
C THR A 519 9.27 -19.93 -5.06
N ARG A 520 7.98 -19.88 -4.66
CA ARG A 520 7.32 -20.85 -3.78
C ARG A 520 6.42 -21.79 -4.58
N GLU A 521 6.26 -23.02 -4.10
CA GLU A 521 5.42 -24.03 -4.77
C GLU A 521 3.91 -23.71 -4.66
N HIS A 522 3.48 -23.14 -3.54
CA HIS A 522 2.06 -22.80 -3.28
C HIS A 522 1.68 -21.37 -3.69
N SER A 523 2.56 -20.66 -4.40
CA SER A 523 2.24 -19.36 -4.99
C SER A 523 1.16 -19.50 -6.06
N ALA A 524 0.19 -18.59 -6.08
CA ALA A 524 -0.83 -18.56 -7.12
C ALA A 524 -0.18 -18.34 -8.50
N SER A 525 -0.55 -19.17 -9.47
CA SER A 525 -0.18 -18.94 -10.86
C SER A 525 -0.92 -17.73 -11.43
N TRP A 526 -0.38 -17.16 -12.49
CA TRP A 526 -1.03 -16.04 -13.18
C TRP A 526 -2.42 -16.41 -13.75
N ASN A 527 -2.65 -17.68 -14.07
CA ASN A 527 -3.96 -18.17 -14.49
C ASN A 527 -4.93 -18.23 -13.31
N GLU A 528 -4.51 -18.74 -12.16
CA GLU A 528 -5.35 -18.73 -10.95
C GLU A 528 -5.68 -17.30 -10.51
N ILE A 529 -4.72 -16.37 -10.57
CA ILE A 529 -4.97 -14.94 -10.33
C ILE A 529 -6.08 -14.43 -11.25
N ARG A 530 -6.03 -14.79 -12.55
CA ARG A 530 -7.09 -14.42 -13.49
C ARG A 530 -8.44 -15.04 -13.14
N GLU A 531 -8.47 -16.29 -12.68
CA GLU A 531 -9.71 -16.96 -12.33
C GLU A 531 -10.34 -16.36 -11.06
N ILE A 532 -9.53 -16.09 -10.03
CA ILE A 532 -9.96 -15.51 -8.75
C ILE A 532 -10.58 -14.12 -8.97
N PHE A 533 -9.90 -13.26 -9.73
CA PHE A 533 -10.33 -11.88 -9.93
C PHE A 533 -11.17 -11.68 -11.20
N GLY A 534 -11.29 -12.71 -12.04
CA GLY A 534 -11.93 -12.63 -13.35
C GLY A 534 -13.45 -12.77 -13.31
N GLY A 535 -13.99 -13.63 -12.44
CA GLY A 535 -15.43 -13.78 -12.19
C GLY A 535 -16.37 -13.30 -13.31
N ALA A 536 -17.17 -12.26 -13.01
CA ALA A 536 -18.11 -11.62 -13.95
C ALA A 536 -17.53 -10.37 -14.67
N THR A 537 -16.27 -10.01 -14.44
CA THR A 537 -15.66 -8.75 -14.89
C THR A 537 -14.39 -8.99 -15.70
N ALA A 538 -14.26 -8.33 -16.85
CA ALA A 538 -13.06 -8.47 -17.66
C ALA A 538 -11.82 -7.86 -16.98
N ILE A 539 -10.84 -8.69 -16.61
CA ILE A 539 -9.50 -8.25 -16.19
C ILE A 539 -8.83 -7.52 -17.35
N LYS A 540 -8.18 -6.39 -17.06
CA LYS A 540 -7.25 -5.73 -17.98
C LYS A 540 -5.82 -6.07 -17.61
N GLU A 541 -4.99 -6.33 -18.60
CA GLU A 541 -3.58 -6.62 -18.42
C GLU A 541 -2.72 -5.50 -18.99
N ALA A 542 -1.65 -5.16 -18.27
CA ALA A 542 -0.58 -4.31 -18.75
C ALA A 542 0.78 -4.96 -18.48
N ARG A 543 1.79 -4.59 -19.27
CA ARG A 543 3.13 -5.14 -19.15
C ARG A 543 4.17 -4.03 -19.02
N LEU A 544 5.18 -4.27 -18.19
CA LEU A 544 6.38 -3.46 -18.08
C LEU A 544 7.58 -4.31 -18.48
N LEU A 545 8.09 -4.06 -19.68
CA LEU A 545 9.07 -4.93 -20.35
C LEU A 545 10.48 -4.34 -20.35
N THR A 546 10.62 -3.14 -19.80
CA THR A 546 11.88 -2.41 -19.79
C THR A 546 12.50 -2.47 -18.40
N SER A 547 13.78 -2.86 -18.29
CA SER A 547 14.54 -2.80 -17.04
C SER A 547 15.26 -1.45 -16.93
N TYR A 548 14.99 -0.74 -15.84
CA TYR A 548 15.62 0.56 -15.53
C TYR A 548 16.70 0.44 -14.46
N ARG A 549 16.92 -0.76 -13.95
CA ARG A 549 17.83 -1.05 -12.84
C ARG A 549 19.10 -1.76 -13.28
N SER A 550 18.95 -2.85 -14.02
CA SER A 550 20.04 -3.77 -14.31
C SER A 550 20.70 -3.44 -15.65
N SER A 551 22.01 -3.66 -15.75
CA SER A 551 22.72 -3.49 -17.02
C SER A 551 22.12 -4.39 -18.13
N PRO A 552 22.34 -4.06 -19.41
CA PRO A 552 21.92 -4.91 -20.52
C PRO A 552 22.40 -6.35 -20.40
N GLU A 553 23.61 -6.59 -19.90
CA GLU A 553 24.22 -7.91 -19.77
C GLU A 553 23.57 -8.73 -18.65
N VAL A 554 23.29 -8.11 -17.50
CA VAL A 554 22.53 -8.75 -16.41
C VAL A 554 21.11 -9.07 -16.87
N THR A 555 20.49 -8.13 -17.61
CA THR A 555 19.14 -8.28 -18.16
C THR A 555 19.06 -9.42 -19.16
N ALA A 556 20.03 -9.50 -20.09
CA ALA A 556 20.13 -10.59 -21.04
C ALA A 556 20.33 -11.95 -20.36
N LEU A 557 21.10 -12.00 -19.27
CA LEU A 557 21.34 -13.24 -18.53
C LEU A 557 20.10 -13.78 -17.84
N PHE A 558 19.33 -12.96 -17.10
CA PHE A 558 18.08 -13.49 -16.54
C PHE A 558 17.01 -13.70 -17.62
N ALA A 559 17.03 -12.91 -18.70
CA ALA A 559 16.11 -13.08 -19.82
C ALA A 559 16.32 -14.41 -20.56
N SER A 560 17.55 -14.96 -20.57
CA SER A 560 17.83 -16.26 -21.17
C SER A 560 17.16 -17.44 -20.45
N LEU A 561 16.62 -17.21 -19.26
CA LEU A 561 15.83 -18.20 -18.53
C LEU A 561 14.35 -18.19 -18.94
N LEU A 562 13.91 -17.21 -19.73
CA LEU A 562 12.53 -17.05 -20.18
C LEU A 562 12.30 -17.71 -21.54
N SER A 563 11.06 -17.63 -22.06
CA SER A 563 10.77 -18.07 -23.42
C SER A 563 11.36 -17.12 -24.47
N GLU A 564 11.71 -17.62 -25.66
CA GLU A 564 12.27 -16.81 -26.76
C GLU A 564 11.41 -15.57 -27.09
N LYS A 565 10.09 -15.74 -27.05
CA LYS A 565 9.12 -14.66 -27.30
C LYS A 565 9.22 -13.55 -26.25
N GLU A 566 9.39 -13.90 -24.99
CA GLU A 566 9.54 -12.92 -23.90
C GLU A 566 10.91 -12.26 -23.99
N GLN A 567 11.97 -13.04 -24.21
CA GLN A 567 13.34 -12.53 -24.35
C GLN A 567 13.45 -11.43 -25.42
N ALA A 568 12.82 -11.62 -26.58
CA ALA A 568 12.86 -10.66 -27.69
C ALA A 568 12.17 -9.31 -27.38
N GLN A 569 11.36 -9.23 -26.32
CA GLN A 569 10.61 -8.03 -25.94
C GLN A 569 11.27 -7.25 -24.80
N LEU A 570 12.28 -7.84 -24.15
CA LEU A 570 12.94 -7.24 -23.00
C LEU A 570 14.02 -6.26 -23.45
N THR A 571 14.05 -5.11 -22.80
CA THR A 571 15.06 -4.08 -23.04
C THR A 571 15.62 -3.58 -21.71
N SER A 572 16.82 -2.99 -21.75
CA SER A 572 17.40 -2.26 -20.62
C SER A 572 17.77 -0.85 -21.06
N VAL A 573 17.57 0.12 -20.17
CA VAL A 573 17.91 1.54 -20.38
C VAL A 573 19.22 1.93 -19.68
N GLN A 574 19.88 0.97 -19.02
CA GLN A 574 21.19 1.20 -18.42
C GLN A 574 22.31 1.15 -19.47
N GLU A 575 23.45 1.79 -19.15
CA GLU A 575 24.67 1.66 -19.96
C GLU A 575 25.17 0.22 -19.95
N SER A 576 25.86 -0.17 -21.04
CA SER A 576 26.56 -1.46 -21.10
C SER A 576 27.50 -1.62 -19.93
N GLY A 577 27.36 -2.76 -19.25
CA GLY A 577 28.08 -3.13 -18.05
C GLY A 577 29.16 -4.20 -18.32
N ILE A 578 29.37 -5.05 -17.33
CA ILE A 578 30.37 -6.11 -17.36
C ILE A 578 29.68 -7.42 -17.69
N GLU A 579 30.24 -8.18 -18.63
CA GLU A 579 29.75 -9.53 -18.97
C GLU A 579 29.75 -10.45 -17.74
N PRO A 580 28.67 -11.22 -17.50
CA PRO A 580 28.60 -12.14 -16.39
C PRO A 580 29.67 -13.23 -16.45
N ILE A 581 30.22 -13.57 -15.29
CA ILE A 581 31.15 -14.70 -15.16
C ILE A 581 30.32 -15.94 -14.86
N ILE A 582 30.45 -16.99 -15.67
CA ILE A 582 29.79 -18.29 -15.46
C ILE A 582 30.88 -19.37 -15.53
N GLN A 583 31.19 -19.98 -14.38
CA GLN A 583 32.34 -20.89 -14.27
C GLN A 583 32.01 -22.16 -13.49
N ALA A 584 32.25 -23.31 -14.13
CA ALA A 584 32.30 -24.60 -13.46
C ALA A 584 33.66 -24.79 -12.77
N CYS A 585 33.66 -25.13 -11.49
CA CYS A 585 34.86 -25.36 -10.67
C CYS A 585 34.96 -26.84 -10.32
N SER A 586 36.17 -27.37 -10.14
CA SER A 586 36.31 -28.68 -9.49
C SER A 586 36.06 -28.54 -7.99
N ASN A 587 35.66 -29.63 -7.34
CA ASN A 587 35.43 -29.60 -5.89
C ASN A 587 36.66 -29.10 -5.10
N ASP A 588 37.86 -29.40 -5.57
CA ASP A 588 39.11 -29.01 -4.92
C ASP A 588 39.39 -27.50 -4.98
N ASN A 589 38.95 -26.79 -6.02
CA ASN A 589 39.24 -25.36 -6.21
C ASN A 589 38.02 -24.44 -6.02
N TYR A 590 36.85 -25.01 -5.74
CA TYR A 590 35.59 -24.26 -5.63
C TYR A 590 35.62 -23.22 -4.51
N LEU A 591 36.03 -23.61 -3.29
CA LEU A 591 36.08 -22.69 -2.14
C LEU A 591 37.14 -21.60 -2.30
N ASP A 592 38.29 -21.93 -2.90
CA ASP A 592 39.35 -20.96 -3.21
C ASP A 592 38.87 -19.94 -4.25
N THR A 593 38.12 -20.40 -5.25
CA THR A 593 37.51 -19.53 -6.27
C THR A 593 36.50 -18.57 -5.64
N LEU A 594 35.61 -19.06 -4.76
CA LEU A 594 34.66 -18.21 -4.05
C LEU A 594 35.34 -17.21 -3.11
N HIS A 595 36.42 -17.59 -2.42
CA HIS A 595 37.24 -16.66 -1.65
C HIS A 595 37.83 -15.56 -2.52
N ALA A 596 38.40 -15.91 -3.67
CA ALA A 596 38.98 -14.95 -4.60
C ALA A 596 37.91 -13.99 -5.14
N ALA A 597 36.73 -14.50 -5.50
CA ALA A 597 35.59 -13.71 -5.96
C ALA A 597 35.11 -12.74 -4.86
N ALA A 598 34.93 -13.22 -3.62
CA ALA A 598 34.54 -12.38 -2.48
C ALA A 598 35.58 -11.28 -2.20
N LYS A 599 36.88 -11.61 -2.19
CA LYS A 599 37.94 -10.62 -2.00
C LYS A 599 37.99 -9.57 -3.12
N ASN A 600 37.85 -10.00 -4.37
CA ASN A 600 37.79 -9.09 -5.52
C ASN A 600 36.59 -8.13 -5.41
N ALA A 601 35.42 -8.68 -5.09
CA ALA A 601 34.21 -7.92 -4.88
C ALA A 601 34.36 -6.87 -3.76
N ALA A 602 34.96 -7.25 -2.63
CA ALA A 602 35.23 -6.34 -1.52
C ALA A 602 36.14 -5.16 -1.92
N GLN A 603 37.13 -5.41 -2.80
CA GLN A 603 38.06 -4.38 -3.29
C GLN A 603 37.41 -3.40 -4.28
N LYS A 604 36.42 -3.85 -5.05
CA LYS A 604 35.72 -3.00 -6.03
C LYS A 604 34.74 -2.01 -5.40
N GLY A 605 34.45 -2.15 -4.11
CA GLY A 605 33.48 -1.30 -3.41
C GLY A 605 32.03 -1.64 -3.77
N GLY A 606 31.09 -0.87 -3.22
CA GLY A 606 29.66 -1.19 -3.29
C GLY A 606 29.26 -2.38 -2.44
N LEU A 607 28.01 -2.82 -2.60
CA LEU A 607 27.45 -3.93 -1.86
C LEU A 607 27.35 -5.18 -2.74
N THR A 608 27.97 -6.27 -2.30
CA THR A 608 27.94 -7.57 -2.98
C THR A 608 27.17 -8.58 -2.14
N ALA A 609 26.24 -9.31 -2.75
CA ALA A 609 25.55 -10.42 -2.11
C ALA A 609 25.96 -11.76 -2.70
N ILE A 610 26.33 -12.70 -1.85
CA ILE A 610 26.43 -14.13 -2.15
C ILE A 610 25.07 -14.75 -1.81
N ILE A 611 24.30 -15.14 -2.83
CA ILE A 611 22.91 -15.60 -2.70
C ILE A 611 22.84 -17.12 -2.78
N CYS A 612 22.68 -17.78 -1.64
CA CYS A 612 22.57 -19.22 -1.54
C CYS A 612 21.12 -19.69 -1.72
N ALA A 613 20.94 -20.95 -2.13
CA ALA A 613 19.62 -21.55 -2.30
C ALA A 613 18.79 -21.57 -1.00
N ASP A 614 19.44 -21.80 0.15
CA ASP A 614 18.80 -21.87 1.45
C ASP A 614 19.69 -21.35 2.59
N ARG A 615 19.07 -21.21 3.77
CA ARG A 615 19.70 -20.66 4.98
C ARG A 615 20.83 -21.52 5.50
N GLN A 616 20.69 -22.85 5.46
CA GLN A 616 21.71 -23.77 5.97
C GLN A 616 22.99 -23.65 5.13
N ARG A 617 22.83 -23.56 3.81
CA ARG A 617 23.95 -23.37 2.89
C ARG A 617 24.60 -21.99 3.05
N ALA A 618 23.81 -20.93 3.24
CA ALA A 618 24.34 -19.60 3.57
C ALA A 618 25.21 -19.60 4.84
N HIS A 619 24.76 -20.26 5.91
CA HIS A 619 25.54 -20.37 7.15
C HIS A 619 26.83 -21.17 6.93
N TRP A 620 26.76 -22.27 6.18
CA TRP A 620 27.93 -23.09 5.89
C TRP A 620 28.96 -22.29 5.07
N LEU A 621 28.54 -21.63 3.99
CA LEU A 621 29.44 -20.83 3.14
C LEU A 621 30.05 -19.66 3.90
N ALA A 622 29.27 -18.94 4.71
CA ALA A 622 29.79 -17.85 5.53
C ALA A 622 30.90 -18.33 6.49
N ARG A 623 30.77 -19.54 7.06
CA ARG A 623 31.84 -20.13 7.89
C ARG A 623 33.09 -20.49 7.10
N GLN A 624 32.94 -20.99 5.87
CA GLN A 624 34.08 -21.31 5.01
C GLN A 624 34.82 -20.06 4.56
N LEU A 625 34.09 -19.00 4.18
CA LEU A 625 34.66 -17.73 3.69
C LEU A 625 35.19 -16.82 4.81
N GLY A 626 34.91 -17.15 6.07
CA GLY A 626 35.49 -16.49 7.23
C GLY A 626 35.22 -14.98 7.28
N SER A 627 36.26 -14.20 7.59
CA SER A 627 36.16 -12.75 7.80
C SER A 627 35.93 -11.94 6.52
N ASP A 628 36.03 -12.56 5.34
CA ASP A 628 35.86 -11.86 4.06
C ASP A 628 34.38 -11.54 3.77
N VAL A 629 33.46 -12.16 4.51
CA VAL A 629 32.01 -12.00 4.30
C VAL A 629 31.25 -11.85 5.61
N LYS A 630 30.09 -11.19 5.54
CA LYS A 630 29.14 -11.10 6.66
C LYS A 630 27.87 -11.89 6.35
N LEU A 631 27.52 -12.86 7.19
CA LEU A 631 26.21 -13.52 7.11
C LEU A 631 25.12 -12.53 7.51
N LEU A 632 24.14 -12.29 6.63
CA LEU A 632 23.01 -11.42 6.96
C LEU A 632 21.86 -12.22 7.56
N SER A 633 21.35 -11.74 8.69
CA SER A 633 20.13 -12.23 9.33
C SER A 633 18.91 -11.40 8.93
N ARG A 634 17.70 -11.93 9.14
CA ARG A 634 16.42 -11.30 8.75
C ARG A 634 16.23 -9.89 9.31
N ASP A 635 16.72 -9.63 10.51
CA ASP A 635 16.47 -8.40 11.26
C ASP A 635 17.64 -7.40 11.18
N GLU A 636 18.68 -7.72 10.42
CA GLU A 636 19.84 -6.84 10.25
C GLU A 636 19.69 -5.89 9.06
N ALA A 637 20.01 -4.62 9.27
CA ALA A 637 20.10 -3.65 8.19
C ALA A 637 21.23 -4.01 7.21
N LEU A 638 21.01 -3.72 5.93
CA LEU A 638 22.04 -3.88 4.91
C LEU A 638 23.20 -2.91 5.15
N PRO A 639 24.46 -3.40 5.10
CA PRO A 639 25.61 -2.52 5.15
C PRO A 639 25.70 -1.69 3.87
N ALA A 640 26.26 -0.48 3.97
CA ALA A 640 26.42 0.39 2.80
C ALA A 640 27.40 -0.16 1.75
N LYS A 641 28.35 -1.01 2.17
CA LYS A 641 29.36 -1.64 1.32
C LYS A 641 29.86 -2.94 1.93
N GLY A 642 30.51 -3.78 1.12
CA GLY A 642 31.13 -5.03 1.53
C GLY A 642 30.47 -6.25 0.91
N VAL A 643 30.84 -7.44 1.40
CA VAL A 643 30.32 -8.72 0.90
C VAL A 643 29.46 -9.37 1.98
N ILE A 644 28.22 -9.69 1.63
CA ILE A 644 27.28 -10.36 2.51
C ILE A 644 26.90 -11.73 1.95
N VAL A 645 26.57 -12.68 2.83
CA VAL A 645 26.01 -13.99 2.45
C VAL A 645 24.59 -14.08 2.99
N MET A 646 23.66 -14.55 2.16
CA MET A 646 22.26 -14.73 2.53
C MET A 646 21.59 -15.82 1.71
N ASP A 647 20.39 -16.23 2.12
CA ASP A 647 19.55 -17.08 1.30
C ASP A 647 18.72 -16.27 0.30
N LEU A 648 18.21 -16.94 -0.73
CA LEU A 648 17.38 -16.34 -1.76
C LEU A 648 16.08 -15.72 -1.20
N LYS A 649 15.54 -16.27 -0.11
CA LYS A 649 14.30 -15.76 0.50
C LYS A 649 14.51 -14.37 1.09
N LEU A 650 15.65 -14.12 1.72
CA LEU A 650 16.06 -12.82 2.24
C LEU A 650 16.48 -11.86 1.12
N ALA A 651 17.10 -12.37 0.05
CA ALA A 651 17.55 -11.54 -1.07
C ALA A 651 16.38 -10.95 -1.89
N LYS A 652 15.21 -11.59 -1.86
CA LYS A 652 14.03 -11.13 -2.61
C LYS A 652 13.58 -9.76 -2.10
N GLY A 653 13.36 -8.84 -3.04
CA GLY A 653 13.03 -7.43 -2.73
C GLY A 653 14.24 -6.56 -2.37
N LEU A 654 15.44 -7.13 -2.29
CA LEU A 654 16.70 -6.38 -2.12
C LEU A 654 17.42 -6.23 -3.47
N GLU A 655 18.48 -5.44 -3.47
CA GLU A 655 19.24 -5.06 -4.65
C GLU A 655 20.70 -4.82 -4.27
N PHE A 656 21.59 -5.30 -5.13
CA PHE A 656 23.02 -5.35 -4.89
C PHE A 656 23.76 -4.90 -6.14
N ASP A 657 24.86 -4.19 -5.96
CA ASP A 657 25.72 -3.78 -7.08
C ASP A 657 26.27 -5.01 -7.80
N ARG A 658 26.60 -6.05 -7.02
CA ARG A 658 27.12 -7.33 -7.49
C ARG A 658 26.41 -8.49 -6.80
N VAL A 659 26.13 -9.53 -7.57
CA VAL A 659 25.62 -10.80 -7.05
C VAL A 659 26.57 -11.92 -7.42
N ILE A 660 26.88 -12.75 -6.43
CA ILE A 660 27.57 -14.02 -6.61
C ILE A 660 26.56 -15.13 -6.31
N ILE A 661 26.35 -16.03 -7.27
CA ILE A 661 25.49 -17.20 -7.09
C ILE A 661 26.39 -18.43 -6.94
N PRO A 662 26.59 -18.92 -5.71
CA PRO A 662 27.26 -20.19 -5.49
C PRO A 662 26.35 -21.35 -5.85
N ASP A 663 26.96 -22.52 -6.01
CA ASP A 663 26.29 -23.81 -6.09
C ASP A 663 25.33 -23.96 -7.29
N ALA A 664 25.67 -23.37 -8.44
CA ALA A 664 24.85 -23.38 -9.65
C ALA A 664 24.85 -24.72 -10.43
N GLN A 665 25.08 -25.85 -9.76
CA GLN A 665 25.03 -27.19 -10.35
C GLN A 665 23.60 -27.75 -10.44
N MET A 666 23.45 -28.83 -11.21
CA MET A 666 22.16 -29.48 -11.52
C MET A 666 21.35 -29.90 -10.28
N ASP A 667 22.00 -30.36 -9.22
CA ASP A 667 21.31 -30.84 -8.01
C ASP A 667 20.60 -29.70 -7.25
N VAL A 668 21.12 -28.48 -7.37
CA VAL A 668 20.55 -27.28 -6.72
C VAL A 668 19.58 -26.57 -7.66
N TYR A 669 19.94 -26.49 -8.94
CA TYR A 669 19.12 -25.88 -9.99
C TYR A 669 18.84 -26.89 -11.11
N PRO A 670 17.94 -27.87 -10.90
CA PRO A 670 17.52 -28.79 -11.95
C PRO A 670 16.66 -28.06 -12.99
N ASP A 671 16.49 -28.63 -14.19
CA ASP A 671 15.60 -28.04 -15.22
C ASP A 671 14.12 -28.23 -14.86
N THR A 672 13.67 -27.44 -13.88
CA THR A 672 12.30 -27.39 -13.39
C THR A 672 11.85 -25.93 -13.35
N PRO A 673 10.53 -25.65 -13.49
CA PRO A 673 10.02 -24.28 -13.44
C PRO A 673 10.41 -23.53 -12.16
N ILE A 674 10.40 -24.21 -11.00
CA ILE A 674 10.71 -23.58 -9.71
C ILE A 674 12.19 -23.20 -9.60
N ALA A 675 13.11 -24.09 -10.02
CA ALA A 675 14.54 -23.81 -10.01
C ALA A 675 14.90 -22.69 -10.99
N ARG A 676 14.29 -22.68 -12.17
CA ARG A 676 14.42 -21.61 -13.17
C ARG A 676 14.00 -20.25 -12.61
N ARG A 677 12.85 -20.17 -11.93
CA ARG A 677 12.39 -18.94 -11.25
C ARG A 677 13.30 -18.53 -10.09
N ARG A 678 13.83 -19.48 -9.33
CA ARG A 678 14.78 -19.20 -8.24
C ARG A 678 16.08 -18.59 -8.79
N LEU A 679 16.62 -19.17 -9.86
CA LEU A 679 17.82 -18.67 -10.52
C LEU A 679 17.58 -17.30 -11.17
N TYR A 680 16.44 -17.13 -11.86
CA TYR A 680 16.00 -15.83 -12.38
C TYR A 680 15.94 -14.77 -11.27
N THR A 681 15.33 -15.11 -10.14
CA THR A 681 15.19 -14.21 -9.00
C THR A 681 16.56 -13.82 -8.43
N ALA A 682 17.47 -14.79 -8.27
CA ALA A 682 18.83 -14.55 -7.78
C ALA A 682 19.62 -13.61 -8.72
N ILE A 683 19.64 -13.89 -10.02
CA ILE A 683 20.37 -13.10 -11.02
C ILE A 683 19.80 -11.67 -11.07
N SER A 684 18.48 -11.54 -11.06
CA SER A 684 17.81 -10.23 -11.16
C SER A 684 17.99 -9.31 -9.95
N ARG A 685 18.64 -9.77 -8.86
CA ARG A 685 19.00 -8.89 -7.73
C ARG A 685 20.20 -8.00 -8.03
N ALA A 686 20.98 -8.32 -9.07
CA ALA A 686 22.15 -7.54 -9.47
C ALA A 686 21.78 -6.30 -10.30
N THR A 687 22.45 -5.19 -10.03
CA THR A 687 22.37 -3.99 -10.86
C THR A 687 23.50 -3.95 -11.91
N HIS A 688 24.73 -4.33 -11.55
CA HIS A 688 25.89 -4.17 -12.44
C HIS A 688 26.63 -5.47 -12.79
N VAL A 689 26.85 -6.38 -11.83
CA VAL A 689 27.73 -7.54 -12.06
C VAL A 689 27.13 -8.82 -11.49
N VAL A 690 27.22 -9.91 -12.26
CA VAL A 690 26.80 -11.25 -11.85
C VAL A 690 27.96 -12.23 -12.05
N GLU A 691 28.24 -13.02 -11.01
CA GLU A 691 29.22 -14.11 -11.04
C GLU A 691 28.51 -15.39 -10.58
N ILE A 692 28.61 -16.47 -11.36
CA ILE A 692 27.91 -17.74 -11.12
C ILE A 692 28.94 -18.87 -11.11
N TYR A 693 28.95 -19.64 -10.04
CA TYR A 693 29.88 -20.74 -9.83
C TYR A 693 29.14 -22.05 -9.54
N SER A 694 29.58 -23.15 -10.13
CA SER A 694 29.10 -24.50 -9.81
C SER A 694 30.23 -25.38 -9.25
N GLN A 695 29.84 -26.32 -8.39
CA GLN A 695 30.65 -27.49 -8.07
C GLN A 695 30.45 -28.52 -9.19
N ASP A 696 31.52 -28.83 -9.91
CA ASP A 696 31.52 -29.65 -11.10
C ASP A 696 30.56 -29.10 -12.19
N LYS A 697 29.62 -29.92 -12.69
CA LYS A 697 28.84 -29.62 -13.89
C LYS A 697 27.79 -28.54 -13.65
N MET A 698 27.88 -27.46 -14.43
CA MET A 698 26.93 -26.34 -14.42
C MET A 698 25.50 -26.80 -14.74
N SER A 699 24.50 -26.16 -14.11
CA SER A 699 23.08 -26.38 -14.38
C SER A 699 22.78 -26.27 -15.89
N PRO A 700 21.91 -27.16 -16.44
CA PRO A 700 21.47 -27.06 -17.83
C PRO A 700 20.75 -25.76 -18.14
N LEU A 701 20.18 -25.07 -17.12
CA LEU A 701 19.50 -23.78 -17.28
C LEU A 701 20.42 -22.65 -17.76
N LEU A 702 21.74 -22.81 -17.59
CA LEU A 702 22.76 -21.82 -17.95
C LEU A 702 23.59 -22.23 -19.18
N GLN A 703 23.32 -23.40 -19.75
CA GLN A 703 23.97 -23.85 -20.97
C GLN A 703 23.25 -23.19 -22.15
N ARG A 704 23.93 -22.27 -22.84
CA ARG A 704 23.40 -21.63 -24.05
C ARG A 704 23.09 -22.71 -25.10
N THR A 705 21.83 -22.78 -25.54
CA THR A 705 21.46 -23.47 -26.79
C THR A 705 21.96 -22.71 -28.00
#